data_AF-A0A251VN64-F1
#
_entry.id   AF-A0A251VN64-F1
#
_cell.length_a   1.000
_cell.length_b   1.000
_cell.length_c   1.000
_cell.angle_alpha   90.00
_cell.angle_beta   90.00
_cell.angle_gamma   90.00
#
_symmetry.space_group_name_H-M   'P 1'
#
loop_
_entity.id
_entity.type
_entity.pdbx_description
1 polymer ?
#
loop_
_entity_poly.entity_id
_entity_poly.type
_entity_poly.pdbx_seq_one_letter_code
_entity_poly.pdbx_strand_id
1 'polypeptide(L)'
;MEASSLQVNSPVCCGRIALRDKTLVKIKPFIGSHPSRRTNLCSKFTQSCSWYKYSVIAGFSRQIIASSDFSRRRRYKVSTPRANDSAPKGFKPKLNSPRKDQKPIEGKEGPNPSISTEVVNPTIKESKTEVKVEKVPELSQRAENVNIDVLDAISVSGSQKSKLEAITNGDNQIETLSSGNDDDGKYDDHDHDNGDDDDDDDEEASRMLKLEMEAKLLKQKVEEQERIIKQKMEDEEKLRKQKMEEELRKKEMEAKLRIQELKSIATETLVKGEKIFYYPKIVTPDQDIEIFLNRTISSLYEASEILIMGAFNDWRYKSFTVKLEKTNFGMDWWSCRIHVPKEAYMINFVFFNGKDVYENNEMKDFCIDVEGGMDVYEFEELMLEEKRRELERLAKEEYEREKEAEEQRRIEEEKAASEADRLQAKNEAERRRGILEEQLQKAVKNDDNVWYIEPSEFKEEDMVRLYYNKGVGPLANAKDVWIHGGYNNWKDGLSIVEKLEKLEGKVGDWWYANVVVPNRSLVLDWVFADGPPQHSTMYDNNNRKDFHAIVPISIPQDLFWAEEEHEIYKKLQTERRIREEEIRAKAEKTARMKAETKERTMKTFLLSQKNIVYTDPLEVQAGGLVTVLYNPANTVLNGKPEVWFRCSFNRWTHRMGLLPPQKMLPADNGTHVKTSVKVPLDAYVMDFVFSEKETDDGVFDNKNGMDYHLPVSGGIAKEPPMHIVHISVEMAPIAKVGGLGDVVTSLSRAVQDLNHNVDIILPKYDCLNLSNVKDLGFHRSYSWGGTEIKVWFGKVEGLSVYFLEPQNGLFWKGCIYGCNNDGERFGFFCHAALEFLLQSGFHPDVIHCHDWSSAPVAWLFKENYTHYGLSKARIVFTIHNLEFGAPLIGKAMQYADKATTVSPTYSREVSGNPVIAPHLYKFHGILNGIDPDIWDPFNDKFLPVSYTSENVVEGKKAAKEALQQRVGLKRADLPLIGIITRLTHQKGIHLIKHAIWRALDRGSQVVLLGSAPDPRIQNDFVNLASQLHSTHHDRARLCLTYDEPLSHLIYAASDFILVPSIFEPCGLTQLTAMRYGSIPIVRKTGGLYDTVFDVEHDKERAQSQGLVPNGFNFEGADAAGVDYAVNRAISAWYESRDWFNTLCKVVMEQDWSWNRPALDYLELYHAARK
;
A
#
# COMPACT_ATOMS: atom_id res chain seq x y z
N MET A 1 37.02 26.07 -2.75
CA MET A 1 37.39 27.49 -2.96
C MET A 1 36.10 28.25 -3.16
N GLU A 2 36.09 29.54 -2.79
CA GLU A 2 34.97 30.47 -3.00
C GLU A 2 33.62 30.05 -2.36
N ALA A 3 32.63 30.94 -2.42
CA ALA A 3 31.50 30.97 -1.48
C ALA A 3 30.27 31.63 -2.09
N SER A 4 29.11 31.40 -1.48
CA SER A 4 28.06 32.40 -1.38
C SER A 4 27.14 32.11 -0.19
N SER A 5 26.80 33.15 0.58
CA SER A 5 25.93 33.09 1.75
C SER A 5 24.58 33.75 1.46
N LEU A 6 23.48 33.11 1.84
CA LEU A 6 22.18 33.77 2.03
C LEU A 6 21.56 33.28 3.34
N GLN A 7 21.35 34.20 4.27
CA GLN A 7 20.72 33.95 5.56
C GLN A 7 19.70 35.06 5.79
N VAL A 8 18.42 34.70 5.93
CA VAL A 8 17.33 35.64 6.25
C VAL A 8 16.87 35.34 7.67
N ASN A 9 17.08 36.29 8.57
CA ASN A 9 16.72 36.15 9.98
C ASN A 9 15.32 36.71 10.24
N SER A 10 14.45 35.90 10.85
CA SER A 10 13.29 36.40 11.61
C SER A 10 13.70 36.68 13.07
N PRO A 11 13.18 37.75 13.71
CA PRO A 11 13.49 38.04 15.11
C PRO A 11 12.73 37.10 16.05
N VAL A 12 13.44 36.52 17.04
CA VAL A 12 12.85 35.66 18.07
C VAL A 12 12.53 36.49 19.32
N CYS A 13 11.26 36.50 19.75
CA CYS A 13 10.83 37.18 20.97
C CYS A 13 11.44 36.51 22.22
N CYS A 14 11.85 37.31 23.21
CA CYS A 14 12.70 36.86 24.33
C CYS A 14 11.97 36.88 25.68
N GLY A 15 11.39 35.75 26.07
CA GLY A 15 10.85 35.54 27.42
C GLY A 15 11.85 34.82 28.34
N ARG A 16 12.50 35.53 29.28
CA ARG A 16 13.28 34.91 30.37
C ARG A 16 13.05 35.62 31.71
N ILE A 17 12.54 34.87 32.68
CA ILE A 17 12.71 35.17 34.12
C ILE A 17 13.83 34.27 34.66
N ALA A 18 14.68 34.82 35.53
CA ALA A 18 15.97 34.23 35.89
C ALA A 18 16.01 33.59 37.29
N LEU A 19 16.90 32.61 37.46
CA LEU A 19 17.41 32.18 38.76
C LEU A 19 18.95 32.18 38.76
N ARG A 20 19.52 32.60 39.88
CA ARG A 20 20.97 32.60 40.21
C ARG A 20 21.31 31.29 40.97
N ASP A 21 22.57 30.88 41.20
CA ASP A 21 23.89 31.40 40.80
C ASP A 21 24.89 30.22 40.61
N LYS A 22 26.17 30.51 40.39
CA LYS A 22 27.24 29.54 40.10
C LYS A 22 27.62 28.66 41.30
N THR A 23 28.21 27.48 41.03
CA THR A 23 29.61 27.22 41.40
C THR A 23 30.22 26.03 40.66
N LEU A 24 31.53 26.09 40.39
CA LEU A 24 32.37 25.02 39.82
C LEU A 24 33.39 24.57 40.88
N VAL A 25 33.55 23.27 41.11
CA VAL A 25 34.69 22.69 41.84
C VAL A 25 35.16 21.40 41.15
N LYS A 26 36.48 21.15 41.14
CA LYS A 26 37.12 20.00 40.49
C LYS A 26 37.49 18.87 41.47
N ILE A 27 37.66 17.68 40.90
CA ILE A 27 38.03 16.39 41.50
C ILE A 27 39.44 16.43 42.13
N LYS A 28 39.64 15.88 43.35
CA LYS A 28 40.61 14.79 43.68
C LYS A 28 40.59 14.36 45.17
N PRO A 29 41.08 13.15 45.52
CA PRO A 29 40.78 12.46 46.80
C PRO A 29 41.93 12.49 47.83
N PHE A 30 41.75 11.89 49.02
CA PHE A 30 42.69 10.88 49.58
C PHE A 30 42.15 10.08 50.79
N ILE A 31 42.93 9.06 51.17
CA ILE A 31 42.76 7.96 52.13
C ILE A 31 42.77 8.40 53.62
N GLY A 32 42.03 7.71 54.52
CA GLY A 32 42.65 7.20 55.76
C GLY A 32 41.95 7.26 57.15
N SER A 33 41.86 6.08 57.78
CA SER A 33 42.00 5.78 59.23
C SER A 33 40.86 6.00 60.27
N HIS A 34 40.84 5.06 61.23
CA HIS A 34 40.08 4.95 62.49
C HIS A 34 40.94 5.47 63.69
N PRO A 35 40.50 5.55 64.98
CA PRO A 35 39.40 4.83 65.68
C PRO A 35 38.43 5.74 66.52
N SER A 36 37.34 5.27 67.15
CA SER A 36 37.32 4.31 68.28
C SER A 36 35.89 3.89 68.71
N ARG A 37 35.79 2.91 69.62
CA ARG A 37 34.56 2.19 70.00
C ARG A 37 33.75 2.86 71.12
N ARG A 38 32.41 2.78 71.02
CA ARG A 38 31.56 2.15 72.06
C ARG A 38 30.33 1.50 71.42
N THR A 39 29.66 0.61 72.15
CA THR A 39 28.76 -0.42 71.59
C THR A 39 27.29 -0.22 71.99
N ASN A 40 26.37 -0.57 71.10
CA ASN A 40 25.50 -1.74 71.31
C ASN A 40 24.69 -2.14 70.05
N LEU A 41 24.26 -3.40 70.09
CA LEU A 41 23.54 -4.27 69.14
C LEU A 41 22.41 -3.60 68.31
N CYS A 42 22.06 -4.05 67.10
CA CYS A 42 22.62 -5.13 66.25
C CYS A 42 22.49 -4.78 64.74
N SER A 43 23.23 -5.47 63.87
CA SER A 43 23.63 -4.97 62.54
C SER A 43 22.83 -5.51 61.34
N LYS A 44 22.77 -4.67 60.28
CA LYS A 44 22.37 -5.01 58.91
C LYS A 44 23.49 -5.75 58.13
N PHE A 45 23.13 -6.14 56.90
CA PHE A 45 23.91 -6.13 55.64
C PHE A 45 24.57 -7.42 55.10
N THR A 46 24.04 -7.84 53.94
CA THR A 46 24.69 -8.40 52.73
C THR A 46 25.83 -9.43 52.83
N GLN A 47 25.62 -10.56 52.15
CA GLN A 47 26.61 -11.04 51.17
C GLN A 47 25.98 -11.83 50.00
N SER A 48 26.78 -11.97 48.94
CA SER A 48 26.56 -12.67 47.67
C SER A 48 25.61 -13.88 47.64
N CYS A 49 24.71 -13.92 46.65
CA CYS A 49 24.07 -15.17 46.21
C CYS A 49 24.91 -15.86 45.11
N SER A 50 25.72 -16.84 45.50
CA SER A 50 26.19 -17.88 44.58
C SER A 50 25.17 -19.01 44.52
N TRP A 51 24.84 -19.48 43.32
CA TRP A 51 23.88 -20.58 43.12
C TRP A 51 24.58 -21.84 42.64
N TYR A 52 25.01 -22.72 43.57
CA TYR A 52 25.27 -24.13 43.25
C TYR A 52 25.19 -25.05 44.47
N LYS A 53 24.40 -26.13 44.31
CA LYS A 53 24.40 -27.41 45.07
C LYS A 53 24.26 -27.38 46.60
N TYR A 54 23.20 -28.02 47.06
CA TYR A 54 23.32 -29.13 48.02
C TYR A 54 22.74 -30.41 47.41
N SER A 55 23.12 -31.59 47.93
CA SER A 55 22.95 -32.86 47.21
C SER A 55 22.77 -34.09 48.11
N VAL A 56 21.84 -34.97 47.71
CA VAL A 56 21.84 -36.44 47.85
C VAL A 56 21.98 -37.07 49.24
N ILE A 57 20.97 -37.87 49.63
CA ILE A 57 20.99 -39.16 50.37
C ILE A 57 19.51 -39.51 50.67
N ALA A 58 18.99 -40.74 50.50
CA ALA A 58 19.43 -41.92 49.75
C ALA A 58 18.19 -42.61 49.12
N GLY A 59 18.39 -43.53 48.18
CA GLY A 59 17.31 -44.01 47.29
C GLY A 59 16.53 -45.25 47.76
N PHE A 60 15.36 -45.45 47.15
CA PHE A 60 14.65 -46.73 47.04
C PHE A 60 14.16 -46.90 45.59
N SER A 61 14.14 -48.13 45.09
CA SER A 61 13.66 -48.44 43.74
C SER A 61 12.22 -48.93 43.74
N ARG A 62 11.41 -48.47 42.77
CA ARG A 62 10.40 -49.26 42.02
C ARG A 62 9.67 -48.44 40.96
N GLN A 63 9.51 -49.07 39.80
CA GLN A 63 8.38 -49.03 38.85
C GLN A 63 7.50 -47.76 38.83
N ILE A 64 7.58 -47.00 37.74
CA ILE A 64 6.47 -46.16 37.30
C ILE A 64 5.39 -47.09 36.73
N ILE A 65 4.24 -47.15 37.39
CA ILE A 65 3.02 -47.76 36.84
C ILE A 65 2.19 -46.63 36.24
N ALA A 66 1.85 -46.74 34.95
CA ALA A 66 0.85 -45.88 34.34
C ALA A 66 -0.55 -46.27 34.84
N SER A 67 -1.26 -45.35 35.49
CA SER A 67 -2.66 -45.55 35.88
C SER A 67 -3.59 -44.97 34.81
N SER A 68 -4.28 -45.84 34.09
CA SER A 68 -5.47 -45.50 33.31
C SER A 68 -6.68 -45.27 34.22
N ASP A 69 -7.81 -44.94 33.58
CA ASP A 69 -9.18 -45.01 34.11
C ASP A 69 -9.60 -44.01 35.20
N PHE A 70 -10.40 -43.03 34.76
CA PHE A 70 -11.62 -42.69 35.50
C PHE A 70 -12.85 -42.75 34.58
N SER A 71 -13.57 -43.87 34.67
CA SER A 71 -14.92 -44.02 34.12
C SER A 71 -15.88 -44.52 35.21
N ARG A 72 -16.83 -43.68 35.65
CA ARG A 72 -17.97 -44.10 36.47
C ARG A 72 -19.27 -43.49 35.92
N ARG A 73 -20.33 -44.30 35.91
CA ARG A 73 -21.60 -44.05 35.20
C ARG A 73 -22.77 -43.94 36.17
N ARG A 74 -23.69 -42.98 35.90
CA ARG A 74 -25.03 -42.82 36.50
C ARG A 74 -25.00 -42.40 38.00
N ARG A 75 -26.05 -41.79 38.57
CA ARG A 75 -27.46 -41.61 38.12
C ARG A 75 -27.93 -40.17 38.38
N TYR A 76 -28.85 -39.68 37.55
CA TYR A 76 -29.91 -38.76 37.98
C TYR A 76 -31.27 -39.36 37.58
N LYS A 77 -32.33 -39.01 38.32
CA LYS A 77 -33.68 -39.57 38.16
C LYS A 77 -34.69 -38.41 38.09
N VAL A 78 -35.71 -38.54 37.24
CA VAL A 78 -36.69 -37.48 36.97
C VAL A 78 -37.76 -37.40 38.06
N SER A 79 -38.18 -36.18 38.43
CA SER A 79 -39.40 -35.90 39.18
C SER A 79 -40.04 -34.54 38.81
N THR A 80 -40.95 -34.59 37.83
CA THR A 80 -42.22 -33.82 37.73
C THR A 80 -42.32 -32.35 38.15
N PRO A 81 -42.92 -31.53 37.27
CA PRO A 81 -43.93 -30.53 37.64
C PRO A 81 -45.35 -30.91 37.16
N ARG A 82 -46.34 -30.65 38.03
CA ARG A 82 -47.81 -30.58 37.79
C ARG A 82 -48.38 -29.77 38.96
N ALA A 83 -49.43 -28.96 38.82
CA ALA A 83 -50.12 -28.38 37.67
C ALA A 83 -50.99 -27.21 38.19
N ASN A 84 -51.63 -26.42 37.31
CA ASN A 84 -53.07 -26.12 37.42
C ASN A 84 -53.67 -25.39 36.19
N ASP A 85 -54.96 -25.65 35.98
CA ASP A 85 -56.04 -24.79 35.46
C ASP A 85 -56.05 -24.22 34.02
N SER A 86 -56.72 -25.00 33.16
CA SER A 86 -57.80 -24.57 32.24
C SER A 86 -57.50 -23.80 30.94
N ALA A 87 -58.29 -24.09 29.89
CA ALA A 87 -58.22 -23.53 28.53
C ALA A 87 -59.57 -22.90 28.13
N PRO A 88 -59.71 -22.24 26.95
CA PRO A 88 -60.30 -22.97 25.82
C PRO A 88 -59.99 -22.50 24.36
N LYS A 89 -60.00 -23.47 23.42
CA LYS A 89 -60.24 -23.36 21.94
C LYS A 89 -59.22 -22.58 21.07
N GLY A 90 -58.87 -23.01 19.83
CA GLY A 90 -59.06 -24.32 19.17
C GLY A 90 -59.02 -24.30 17.61
N PHE A 91 -58.73 -25.47 16.99
CA PHE A 91 -58.94 -25.84 15.56
C PHE A 91 -58.07 -25.10 14.49
N LYS A 92 -57.68 -25.68 13.33
CA LYS A 92 -57.56 -27.07 12.82
C LYS A 92 -56.67 -27.06 11.55
N PRO A 93 -56.12 -28.21 11.10
CA PRO A 93 -56.56 -28.71 9.78
C PRO A 93 -56.75 -30.24 9.68
N LYS A 94 -57.26 -30.70 8.53
CA LYS A 94 -57.50 -32.08 8.05
C LYS A 94 -57.51 -32.03 6.50
N LEU A 95 -57.33 -33.09 5.70
CA LEU A 95 -56.79 -34.46 5.86
C LEU A 95 -57.03 -35.17 4.50
N ASN A 96 -56.05 -35.89 3.91
CA ASN A 96 -56.25 -37.27 3.40
C ASN A 96 -55.00 -37.89 2.73
N SER A 97 -55.09 -39.22 2.54
CA SER A 97 -54.07 -40.16 2.05
C SER A 97 -54.65 -40.96 0.86
N PRO A 98 -54.06 -42.05 0.27
CA PRO A 98 -53.77 -43.29 1.02
C PRO A 98 -52.65 -44.26 0.52
N ARG A 99 -52.39 -45.25 1.40
CA ARG A 99 -51.98 -46.67 1.17
C ARG A 99 -50.49 -47.07 1.10
N LYS A 100 -50.31 -48.39 1.22
CA LYS A 100 -49.11 -49.18 1.57
C LYS A 100 -48.97 -50.34 0.57
N ASP A 101 -47.79 -50.96 0.49
CA ASP A 101 -47.47 -52.34 0.95
C ASP A 101 -45.97 -52.59 0.69
N GLN A 102 -45.13 -53.05 1.62
CA GLN A 102 -45.03 -54.32 2.37
C GLN A 102 -44.29 -55.49 1.67
N LYS A 103 -43.01 -55.60 2.07
CA LYS A 103 -42.22 -56.83 2.36
C LYS A 103 -41.36 -57.50 1.26
N PRO A 104 -40.32 -58.28 1.66
CA PRO A 104 -39.14 -58.59 0.84
C PRO A 104 -38.92 -60.13 0.64
N ILE A 105 -37.74 -60.53 0.15
CA ILE A 105 -36.93 -61.65 0.70
C ILE A 105 -35.49 -61.63 0.14
N GLU A 106 -34.58 -62.39 0.77
CA GLU A 106 -33.13 -62.45 0.55
C GLU A 106 -32.73 -63.47 -0.56
N GLY A 107 -31.44 -63.48 -0.98
CA GLY A 107 -30.78 -64.77 -1.30
C GLY A 107 -29.72 -64.84 -2.40
N LYS A 108 -28.44 -64.96 -1.97
CA LYS A 108 -27.38 -65.87 -2.46
C LYS A 108 -26.71 -65.71 -3.86
N GLU A 109 -25.37 -65.62 -3.77
CA GLU A 109 -24.33 -66.42 -4.49
C GLU A 109 -24.15 -66.32 -6.03
N GLY A 110 -22.89 -66.22 -6.46
CA GLY A 110 -22.44 -66.26 -7.87
C GLY A 110 -21.97 -67.66 -8.33
N PRO A 111 -20.99 -67.83 -9.27
CA PRO A 111 -20.06 -66.83 -9.82
C PRO A 111 -19.89 -66.83 -11.38
N ASN A 112 -18.84 -66.17 -11.86
CA ASN A 112 -18.20 -66.17 -13.21
C ASN A 112 -17.96 -67.60 -13.79
N PRO A 113 -17.59 -67.84 -15.10
CA PRO A 113 -16.84 -66.90 -15.97
C PRO A 113 -16.94 -66.96 -17.55
N SER A 114 -16.56 -65.84 -18.19
CA SER A 114 -15.66 -65.73 -19.39
C SER A 114 -16.05 -66.22 -20.81
N ILE A 115 -15.21 -65.82 -21.81
CA ILE A 115 -15.10 -66.27 -23.24
C ILE A 115 -16.22 -65.66 -24.14
N SER A 116 -16.01 -64.59 -24.93
CA SER A 116 -15.17 -64.38 -26.16
C SER A 116 -15.78 -65.02 -27.44
N THR A 117 -15.49 -64.61 -28.69
CA THR A 117 -14.41 -63.75 -29.27
C THR A 117 -14.90 -63.06 -30.58
N GLU A 118 -14.02 -62.27 -31.22
CA GLU A 118 -14.00 -61.88 -32.66
C GLU A 118 -15.09 -60.89 -33.16
N VAL A 119 -14.82 -59.74 -33.81
CA VAL A 119 -13.83 -59.27 -34.84
C VAL A 119 -14.43 -59.25 -36.25
N VAL A 120 -14.42 -58.07 -36.90
CA VAL A 120 -14.00 -57.80 -38.31
C VAL A 120 -14.23 -56.30 -38.64
N ASN A 121 -13.15 -55.64 -39.02
CA ASN A 121 -13.05 -54.48 -39.93
C ASN A 121 -12.29 -55.00 -41.19
N PRO A 122 -12.15 -54.29 -42.35
CA PRO A 122 -12.35 -52.84 -42.62
C PRO A 122 -13.03 -52.51 -44.00
N THR A 123 -13.04 -51.24 -44.45
CA THR A 123 -12.27 -50.75 -45.65
C THR A 123 -12.83 -49.46 -46.34
N ILE A 124 -12.19 -48.32 -46.10
CA ILE A 124 -11.71 -47.24 -47.02
C ILE A 124 -12.37 -47.04 -48.43
N LYS A 125 -12.87 -45.81 -48.76
CA LYS A 125 -12.37 -44.91 -49.87
C LYS A 125 -13.16 -43.59 -50.14
N GLU A 126 -12.44 -42.46 -49.96
CA GLU A 126 -12.22 -41.28 -50.86
C GLU A 126 -13.32 -40.45 -51.60
N SER A 127 -13.01 -39.14 -51.77
CA SER A 127 -13.42 -38.18 -52.84
C SER A 127 -14.80 -37.47 -52.78
N LYS A 128 -15.08 -36.33 -53.46
CA LYS A 128 -14.39 -35.01 -53.62
C LYS A 128 -15.35 -33.96 -54.29
N THR A 129 -15.19 -32.66 -53.99
CA THR A 129 -15.53 -31.43 -54.81
C THR A 129 -16.98 -31.04 -55.23
N GLU A 130 -17.35 -29.77 -54.90
CA GLU A 130 -17.93 -28.67 -55.74
C GLU A 130 -19.45 -28.31 -55.94
N VAL A 131 -19.84 -27.16 -55.34
CA VAL A 131 -20.40 -25.89 -55.90
C VAL A 131 -21.75 -25.81 -56.68
N LYS A 132 -22.72 -25.05 -56.11
CA LYS A 132 -23.50 -23.87 -56.67
C LYS A 132 -24.61 -23.41 -55.67
N VAL A 133 -25.40 -22.31 -55.82
CA VAL A 133 -25.18 -20.83 -56.04
C VAL A 133 -26.47 -20.17 -56.65
N GLU A 134 -26.70 -18.85 -56.43
CA GLU A 134 -27.78 -17.94 -56.95
C GLU A 134 -29.10 -17.78 -56.12
N LYS A 135 -29.86 -16.65 -56.09
CA LYS A 135 -29.58 -15.17 -56.15
C LYS A 135 -30.83 -14.28 -55.81
N VAL A 136 -30.59 -13.16 -55.10
CA VAL A 136 -30.99 -11.72 -55.32
C VAL A 136 -32.18 -11.39 -56.28
N PRO A 137 -33.21 -10.56 -55.90
CA PRO A 137 -33.23 -9.06 -56.06
C PRO A 137 -34.03 -8.27 -54.97
N GLU A 138 -34.04 -6.92 -54.83
CA GLU A 138 -33.27 -5.77 -55.39
C GLU A 138 -33.41 -4.47 -54.52
N LEU A 139 -32.41 -3.55 -54.62
CA LEU A 139 -32.38 -2.06 -54.59
C LEU A 139 -33.32 -1.21 -53.68
N SER A 140 -32.99 0.01 -53.19
CA SER A 140 -31.98 1.06 -53.54
C SER A 140 -31.74 1.99 -52.30
N GLN A 141 -30.83 2.99 -52.15
CA GLN A 141 -29.82 3.72 -52.96
C GLN A 141 -28.78 4.41 -52.01
N ARG A 142 -27.53 4.69 -52.42
CA ARG A 142 -26.88 6.00 -52.81
C ARG A 142 -26.98 7.20 -51.82
N ALA A 143 -25.91 7.99 -51.57
CA ALA A 143 -24.53 7.97 -52.10
C ALA A 143 -23.49 8.79 -51.25
N GLU A 144 -22.21 8.35 -51.26
CA GLU A 144 -20.93 9.15 -51.33
C GLU A 144 -20.54 10.16 -50.20
N ASN A 145 -19.26 10.46 -49.87
CA ASN A 145 -17.93 9.89 -50.22
C ASN A 145 -16.76 10.35 -49.27
N VAL A 146 -15.69 9.53 -49.18
CA VAL A 146 -14.23 9.86 -49.00
C VAL A 146 -13.70 10.73 -47.81
N ASN A 147 -13.17 10.05 -46.77
CA ASN A 147 -11.75 9.94 -46.32
C ASN A 147 -10.72 11.13 -46.23
N ILE A 148 -9.94 11.08 -45.11
CA ILE A 148 -8.45 11.16 -44.96
C ILE A 148 -7.71 12.51 -44.62
N ASP A 149 -7.22 12.55 -43.37
CA ASP A 149 -5.86 12.82 -42.84
C ASP A 149 -5.17 14.21 -42.63
N VAL A 150 -4.43 14.21 -41.49
CA VAL A 150 -3.07 14.76 -41.21
C VAL A 150 -2.85 16.24 -40.78
N LEU A 151 -2.56 16.37 -39.47
CA LEU A 151 -1.50 17.11 -38.74
C LEU A 151 -0.96 18.49 -39.16
N ASP A 152 -0.61 19.23 -38.09
CA ASP A 152 0.72 19.83 -37.79
C ASP A 152 0.90 21.37 -37.75
N ALA A 153 2.02 21.77 -37.10
CA ALA A 153 2.53 23.13 -36.80
C ALA A 153 1.73 23.94 -35.74
N ILE A 154 2.25 24.38 -34.58
CA ILE A 154 3.60 24.69 -34.04
C ILE A 154 4.10 26.15 -34.28
N SER A 155 3.71 27.03 -33.35
CA SER A 155 4.60 27.93 -32.55
C SER A 155 4.87 29.41 -32.92
N VAL A 156 5.42 30.12 -31.91
CA VAL A 156 6.19 31.40 -31.93
C VAL A 156 5.46 32.63 -32.49
N SER A 157 4.98 33.56 -31.65
CA SER A 157 5.83 34.48 -30.87
C SER A 157 4.99 35.36 -29.93
N GLY A 158 5.63 36.07 -28.99
CA GLY A 158 4.96 37.08 -28.18
C GLY A 158 5.91 38.21 -27.75
N SER A 159 5.36 39.37 -27.37
CA SER A 159 6.08 40.39 -26.59
C SER A 159 5.15 41.42 -25.93
N GLN A 160 5.29 41.54 -24.61
CA GLN A 160 5.16 42.76 -23.79
C GLN A 160 4.15 43.87 -24.19
N LYS A 161 3.16 44.13 -23.30
CA LYS A 161 3.24 45.29 -22.39
C LYS A 161 2.19 45.28 -21.28
N SER A 162 2.43 46.09 -20.26
CA SER A 162 1.67 46.21 -19.01
C SER A 162 0.56 47.26 -19.05
N LYS A 163 -0.51 47.06 -18.26
CA LYS A 163 -0.91 47.98 -17.17
C LYS A 163 -2.05 47.44 -16.29
N LEU A 164 -2.32 48.17 -15.20
CA LEU A 164 -3.29 47.91 -14.14
C LEU A 164 -4.77 47.95 -14.62
N GLU A 165 -5.62 47.24 -13.87
CA GLU A 165 -6.80 47.72 -13.09
C GLU A 165 -7.51 49.03 -13.57
N ALA A 166 -8.84 49.20 -13.47
CA ALA A 166 -9.77 48.61 -12.51
C ALA A 166 -11.26 48.69 -12.97
N ILE A 167 -12.07 47.78 -12.40
CA ILE A 167 -13.50 47.95 -12.00
C ILE A 167 -14.44 48.73 -12.93
N THR A 168 -15.36 48.00 -13.58
CA THR A 168 -16.74 48.46 -13.77
C THR A 168 -17.60 48.05 -12.57
N ASN A 169 -18.41 48.96 -12.03
CA ASN A 169 -19.45 48.58 -11.07
C ASN A 169 -20.52 47.70 -11.74
N GLY A 170 -21.15 46.81 -10.96
CA GLY A 170 -22.33 46.04 -11.38
C GLY A 170 -23.62 46.83 -11.24
N ASP A 171 -24.76 46.15 -11.31
CA ASP A 171 -26.05 46.77 -11.02
C ASP A 171 -27.10 45.75 -10.50
N ASN A 172 -28.10 46.27 -9.77
CA ASN A 172 -29.37 45.66 -9.38
C ASN A 172 -29.41 44.34 -8.58
N GLN A 173 -29.86 44.46 -7.33
CA GLN A 173 -31.17 43.90 -6.98
C GLN A 173 -31.86 44.77 -5.92
N ILE A 174 -33.16 45.06 -6.12
CA ILE A 174 -34.03 45.80 -5.19
C ILE A 174 -35.15 44.85 -4.76
N GLU A 175 -35.48 44.84 -3.47
CA GLU A 175 -36.55 44.01 -2.93
C GLU A 175 -37.96 44.52 -3.30
N THR A 176 -38.88 43.57 -3.45
CA THR A 176 -40.31 43.82 -3.68
C THR A 176 -41.03 44.32 -2.44
N LEU A 177 -41.95 45.28 -2.60
CA LEU A 177 -43.17 45.36 -1.78
C LEU A 177 -44.36 45.84 -2.63
N SER A 178 -45.58 45.73 -2.10
CA SER A 178 -46.75 45.31 -2.90
C SER A 178 -47.93 46.30 -2.99
N SER A 179 -48.90 45.90 -3.83
CA SER A 179 -50.29 46.40 -4.00
C SER A 179 -50.51 47.59 -4.96
N GLY A 180 -51.56 47.48 -5.78
CA GLY A 180 -51.96 48.44 -6.81
C GLY A 180 -52.76 47.73 -7.93
N ASN A 181 -54.07 47.94 -7.97
CA ASN A 181 -55.04 47.17 -8.77
C ASN A 181 -55.35 47.78 -10.16
N ASP A 182 -55.76 46.90 -11.08
CA ASP A 182 -56.73 47.07 -12.18
C ASP A 182 -56.45 47.86 -13.49
N ASP A 183 -57.10 47.32 -14.54
CA ASP A 183 -57.48 47.81 -15.88
C ASP A 183 -56.45 48.25 -16.96
N ASP A 184 -56.19 47.28 -17.86
CA ASP A 184 -56.28 47.36 -19.33
C ASP A 184 -56.84 48.64 -19.99
N GLY A 185 -56.36 48.97 -21.21
CA GLY A 185 -57.28 49.54 -22.22
C GLY A 185 -56.75 50.40 -23.38
N LYS A 186 -56.05 49.80 -24.36
CA LYS A 186 -55.92 50.25 -25.79
C LYS A 186 -55.23 51.61 -26.08
N TYR A 187 -54.21 51.69 -26.95
CA TYR A 187 -54.10 51.39 -28.40
C TYR A 187 -54.63 52.51 -29.32
N ASP A 188 -53.95 52.66 -30.47
CA ASP A 188 -54.16 53.54 -31.63
C ASP A 188 -53.54 54.97 -31.53
N ASP A 189 -52.80 55.51 -32.52
CA ASP A 189 -51.93 54.85 -33.52
C ASP A 189 -50.87 55.84 -34.09
N HIS A 190 -50.03 55.36 -35.02
CA HIS A 190 -49.19 56.05 -36.04
C HIS A 190 -49.53 57.54 -36.40
N ASP A 191 -48.62 58.42 -36.85
CA ASP A 191 -47.31 58.18 -37.52
C ASP A 191 -46.32 59.38 -37.50
N HIS A 192 -45.22 59.26 -38.27
CA HIS A 192 -44.12 60.21 -38.41
C HIS A 192 -44.29 61.34 -39.46
N ASP A 193 -43.64 62.48 -39.17
CA ASP A 193 -43.00 63.47 -40.07
C ASP A 193 -43.81 64.18 -41.17
N ASN A 194 -43.70 65.52 -41.23
CA ASN A 194 -44.27 66.32 -42.32
C ASN A 194 -43.26 66.46 -43.46
N GLY A 195 -43.65 66.06 -44.67
CA GLY A 195 -43.06 66.52 -45.93
C GLY A 195 -44.16 67.15 -46.80
N ASP A 196 -43.89 68.32 -47.36
CA ASP A 196 -44.83 69.09 -48.18
C ASP A 196 -45.08 68.44 -49.56
N ASP A 197 -46.18 68.83 -50.22
CA ASP A 197 -46.16 69.26 -51.63
C ASP A 197 -47.47 70.00 -51.99
N ASP A 198 -47.32 71.31 -52.23
CA ASP A 198 -48.00 72.21 -53.18
C ASP A 198 -49.53 72.50 -53.22
N ASP A 199 -49.77 73.73 -53.74
CA ASP A 199 -50.98 74.41 -54.25
C ASP A 199 -52.17 74.70 -53.27
N ASP A 200 -52.80 75.89 -53.28
CA ASP A 200 -52.78 76.96 -54.28
C ASP A 200 -53.01 78.40 -53.71
N ASP A 201 -52.42 79.39 -54.41
CA ASP A 201 -52.72 80.83 -54.52
C ASP A 201 -52.73 81.88 -53.35
N ASP A 202 -52.34 83.11 -53.75
CA ASP A 202 -52.66 84.46 -53.21
C ASP A 202 -52.23 84.93 -51.78
N GLU A 203 -50.95 85.32 -51.56
CA GLU A 203 -50.60 86.53 -50.76
C GLU A 203 -49.14 87.08 -50.91
N GLU A 204 -48.61 87.25 -52.14
CA GLU A 204 -47.17 87.60 -52.31
C GLU A 204 -46.76 89.03 -51.86
N ALA A 205 -47.71 89.93 -51.57
CA ALA A 205 -47.42 91.30 -51.14
C ALA A 205 -46.96 91.44 -49.66
N SER A 206 -47.39 90.55 -48.77
CA SER A 206 -47.13 90.67 -47.32
C SER A 206 -45.72 90.23 -46.90
N ARG A 207 -45.03 89.42 -47.71
CA ARG A 207 -43.77 88.74 -47.32
C ARG A 207 -42.58 89.71 -47.16
N MET A 208 -42.48 90.74 -48.00
CA MET A 208 -41.28 91.60 -48.04
C MET A 208 -41.10 92.57 -46.86
N LEU A 209 -42.15 92.89 -46.09
CA LEU A 209 -42.07 93.83 -44.95
C LEU A 209 -41.87 93.17 -43.58
N LYS A 210 -42.15 91.87 -43.43
CA LYS A 210 -41.88 91.13 -42.18
C LYS A 210 -40.40 90.79 -42.02
N LEU A 211 -39.78 90.24 -43.06
CA LEU A 211 -38.43 89.68 -43.01
C LEU A 211 -37.37 90.68 -42.52
N GLU A 212 -37.45 91.96 -42.94
CA GLU A 212 -36.47 92.98 -42.53
C GLU A 212 -36.66 93.44 -41.07
N MET A 213 -37.86 93.33 -40.51
CA MET A 213 -38.12 93.64 -39.10
C MET A 213 -37.80 92.45 -38.18
N GLU A 214 -38.08 91.23 -38.63
CA GLU A 214 -37.74 89.99 -37.93
C GLU A 214 -36.21 89.80 -37.83
N ALA A 215 -35.43 90.13 -38.88
CA ALA A 215 -33.97 90.10 -38.83
C ALA A 215 -33.37 91.00 -37.73
N LYS A 216 -33.94 92.19 -37.50
CA LYS A 216 -33.52 93.10 -36.40
C LYS A 216 -33.93 92.58 -35.03
N LEU A 217 -35.16 92.06 -34.90
CA LEU A 217 -35.66 91.51 -33.64
C LEU A 217 -34.90 90.23 -33.24
N LEU A 218 -34.53 89.39 -34.20
CA LEU A 218 -33.74 88.17 -33.96
C LEU A 218 -32.36 88.53 -33.43
N LYS A 219 -31.69 89.54 -34.00
CA LYS A 219 -30.37 89.96 -33.52
C LYS A 219 -30.39 90.48 -32.08
N GLN A 220 -31.41 91.26 -31.71
CA GLN A 220 -31.60 91.67 -30.30
C GLN A 220 -31.90 90.48 -29.39
N LYS A 221 -32.73 89.52 -29.82
CA LYS A 221 -33.01 88.30 -29.03
C LYS A 221 -31.77 87.43 -28.82
N VAL A 222 -30.86 87.34 -29.80
CA VAL A 222 -29.59 86.61 -29.66
C VAL A 222 -28.67 87.33 -28.67
N GLU A 223 -28.49 88.66 -28.77
CA GLU A 223 -27.67 89.42 -27.81
C GLU A 223 -28.25 89.36 -26.37
N GLU A 224 -29.57 89.31 -26.21
CA GLU A 224 -30.25 89.10 -24.93
C GLU A 224 -30.06 87.66 -24.41
N GLN A 225 -30.20 86.64 -25.26
CA GLN A 225 -29.96 85.24 -24.90
C GLN A 225 -28.50 84.97 -24.54
N GLU A 226 -27.52 85.51 -25.28
CA GLU A 226 -26.11 85.38 -24.93
C GLU A 226 -25.81 85.99 -23.55
N ARG A 227 -26.41 87.14 -23.21
CA ARG A 227 -26.31 87.71 -21.86
C ARG A 227 -26.93 86.80 -20.81
N ILE A 228 -28.14 86.28 -21.04
CA ILE A 228 -28.83 85.38 -20.10
C ILE A 228 -28.06 84.07 -19.90
N ILE A 229 -27.48 83.50 -20.96
CA ILE A 229 -26.65 82.29 -20.90
C ILE A 229 -25.36 82.58 -20.14
N LYS A 230 -24.70 83.71 -20.39
CA LYS A 230 -23.47 84.11 -19.67
C LYS A 230 -23.75 84.36 -18.19
N GLN A 231 -24.83 85.05 -17.86
CA GLN A 231 -25.32 85.26 -16.50
C GLN A 231 -25.60 83.92 -15.80
N LYS A 232 -26.29 82.99 -16.47
CA LYS A 232 -26.54 81.64 -15.94
C LYS A 232 -25.25 80.84 -15.72
N MET A 233 -24.28 80.88 -16.64
CA MET A 233 -23.00 80.19 -16.42
C MET A 233 -22.20 80.81 -15.27
N GLU A 234 -22.17 82.14 -15.14
CA GLU A 234 -21.53 82.82 -14.01
C GLU A 234 -22.21 82.50 -12.67
N ASP A 235 -23.54 82.37 -12.65
CA ASP A 235 -24.30 82.02 -11.44
C ASP A 235 -24.26 80.51 -11.12
N GLU A 236 -24.19 79.61 -12.11
CA GLU A 236 -23.90 78.19 -11.90
C GLU A 236 -22.45 77.94 -11.46
N GLU A 237 -21.48 78.70 -11.99
CA GLU A 237 -20.08 78.63 -11.54
C GLU A 237 -19.95 79.19 -10.11
N LYS A 238 -20.66 80.27 -9.77
CA LYS A 238 -20.83 80.69 -8.36
C LYS A 238 -21.44 79.60 -7.50
N LEU A 239 -22.52 78.94 -7.94
CA LEU A 239 -23.20 77.92 -7.15
C LEU A 239 -22.30 76.68 -6.95
N ARG A 240 -21.52 76.29 -7.97
CA ARG A 240 -20.48 75.25 -7.84
C ARG A 240 -19.36 75.68 -6.90
N LYS A 241 -18.86 76.91 -7.00
CA LYS A 241 -17.86 77.46 -6.08
C LYS A 241 -18.39 77.55 -4.65
N GLN A 242 -19.64 77.97 -4.44
CA GLN A 242 -20.29 77.98 -3.14
C GLN A 242 -20.45 76.58 -2.57
N LYS A 243 -20.94 75.59 -3.34
CA LYS A 243 -21.00 74.20 -2.86
C LYS A 243 -19.62 73.61 -2.56
N MET A 244 -18.60 73.93 -3.35
CA MET A 244 -17.22 73.49 -3.12
C MET A 244 -16.60 74.20 -1.91
N GLU A 245 -16.87 75.49 -1.70
CA GLU A 245 -16.49 76.22 -0.48
C GLU A 245 -17.26 75.73 0.74
N GLU A 246 -18.52 75.31 0.60
CA GLU A 246 -19.35 74.79 1.68
C GLU A 246 -18.94 73.36 2.08
N GLU A 247 -18.62 72.50 1.10
CA GLU A 247 -17.92 71.23 1.36
C GLU A 247 -16.53 71.44 1.95
N LEU A 248 -15.75 72.41 1.47
CA LEU A 248 -14.42 72.71 1.99
C LEU A 248 -14.52 73.25 3.41
N ARG A 249 -15.48 74.14 3.71
CA ARG A 249 -15.78 74.61 5.07
C ARG A 249 -16.28 73.47 5.96
N LYS A 250 -17.09 72.55 5.45
CA LYS A 250 -17.54 71.36 6.18
C LYS A 250 -16.36 70.45 6.51
N LYS A 251 -15.51 70.12 5.53
CA LYS A 251 -14.27 69.33 5.70
C LYS A 251 -13.26 70.03 6.61
N GLU A 252 -13.13 71.36 6.53
CA GLU A 252 -12.35 72.16 7.47
C GLU A 252 -12.94 72.15 8.88
N MET A 253 -14.26 72.20 9.02
CA MET A 253 -14.96 72.19 10.30
C MET A 253 -14.84 70.81 10.97
N GLU A 254 -15.03 69.74 10.21
CA GLU A 254 -14.79 68.35 10.60
C GLU A 254 -13.31 68.11 10.95
N ALA A 255 -12.37 68.63 10.15
CA ALA A 255 -10.93 68.55 10.48
C ALA A 255 -10.58 69.35 11.74
N LYS A 256 -11.17 70.53 11.96
CA LYS A 256 -11.00 71.31 13.20
C LYS A 256 -11.62 70.59 14.40
N LEU A 257 -12.78 69.95 14.23
CA LEU A 257 -13.41 69.12 15.26
C LEU A 257 -12.54 67.91 15.61
N ARG A 258 -12.06 67.16 14.60
CA ARG A 258 -11.14 66.03 14.77
C ARG A 258 -9.83 66.45 15.44
N ILE A 259 -9.25 67.59 15.07
CA ILE A 259 -8.05 68.13 15.73
C ILE A 259 -8.35 68.52 17.19
N GLN A 260 -9.53 69.04 17.50
CA GLN A 260 -9.96 69.35 18.87
C GLN A 260 -10.21 68.07 19.70
N GLU A 261 -10.81 67.05 19.09
CA GLU A 261 -11.02 65.72 19.70
C GLU A 261 -9.69 65.00 19.96
N LEU A 262 -8.80 64.92 18.97
CA LEU A 262 -7.45 64.37 19.10
C LEU A 262 -6.64 65.10 20.19
N LYS A 263 -6.79 66.43 20.33
CA LYS A 263 -6.19 67.19 21.45
C LYS A 263 -6.78 66.80 22.81
N SER A 264 -8.08 66.56 22.91
CA SER A 264 -8.70 66.09 24.15
C SER A 264 -8.15 64.72 24.54
N ILE A 265 -8.20 63.76 23.61
CA ILE A 265 -7.67 62.40 23.79
C ILE A 265 -6.19 62.44 24.19
N ALA A 266 -5.34 63.15 23.43
CA ALA A 266 -3.92 63.29 23.73
C ALA A 266 -3.62 63.91 25.10
N THR A 267 -4.52 64.74 25.63
CA THR A 267 -4.40 65.35 26.97
C THR A 267 -4.89 64.38 28.04
N GLU A 268 -6.04 63.72 27.83
CA GLU A 268 -6.60 62.69 28.72
C GLU A 268 -5.63 61.51 28.91
N THR A 269 -5.11 60.97 27.81
CA THR A 269 -4.10 59.90 27.77
C THR A 269 -2.82 60.30 28.50
N LEU A 270 -2.31 61.52 28.28
CA LEU A 270 -1.12 62.00 29.00
C LEU A 270 -1.38 62.17 30.52
N VAL A 271 -2.58 62.61 30.93
CA VAL A 271 -2.97 62.72 32.35
C VAL A 271 -3.08 61.36 33.04
N LYS A 272 -3.44 60.30 32.30
CA LYS A 272 -3.42 58.91 32.79
C LYS A 272 -2.01 58.30 32.81
N GLY A 273 -1.01 58.93 32.19
CA GLY A 273 0.33 58.37 32.00
C GLY A 273 0.45 57.34 30.86
N GLU A 274 -0.55 57.24 30.00
CA GLU A 274 -0.57 56.35 28.82
C GLU A 274 0.40 56.89 27.74
N LYS A 275 1.27 56.04 27.18
CA LYS A 275 2.27 56.44 26.16
C LYS A 275 1.68 56.59 24.76
N ILE A 276 0.56 55.92 24.48
CA ILE A 276 -0.06 55.82 23.15
C ILE A 276 -1.55 56.11 23.18
N PHE A 277 -2.11 56.49 22.04
CA PHE A 277 -3.54 56.38 21.74
C PHE A 277 -3.73 56.13 20.24
N TYR A 278 -4.95 55.82 19.82
CA TYR A 278 -5.31 55.62 18.42
C TYR A 278 -6.66 56.26 18.10
N TYR A 279 -6.93 56.46 16.81
CA TYR A 279 -8.17 57.05 16.32
C TYR A 279 -8.64 56.37 15.02
N PRO A 280 -9.94 56.02 14.87
CA PRO A 280 -11.01 56.16 15.87
C PRO A 280 -10.83 55.29 17.13
N LYS A 281 -11.59 55.57 18.19
CA LYS A 281 -11.48 54.86 19.50
C LYS A 281 -11.98 53.41 19.46
N ILE A 282 -12.85 53.09 18.51
CA ILE A 282 -13.26 51.72 18.17
C ILE A 282 -12.65 51.45 16.80
N VAL A 283 -11.93 50.34 16.68
CA VAL A 283 -11.30 49.89 15.44
C VAL A 283 -12.14 48.76 14.86
N THR A 284 -12.47 48.86 13.58
CA THR A 284 -13.21 47.85 12.83
C THR A 284 -12.40 47.37 11.61
N PRO A 285 -12.74 46.26 10.97
CA PRO A 285 -12.05 45.81 9.76
C PRO A 285 -12.31 46.73 8.55
N ASP A 286 -11.46 46.64 7.52
CA ASP A 286 -11.49 47.48 6.31
C ASP A 286 -11.31 48.99 6.56
N GLN A 287 -10.67 49.35 7.69
CA GLN A 287 -10.61 50.71 8.20
C GLN A 287 -9.17 51.26 8.28
N ASP A 288 -8.98 52.52 7.89
CA ASP A 288 -7.75 53.26 8.17
C ASP A 288 -7.77 53.82 9.59
N ILE A 289 -6.82 53.39 10.42
CA ILE A 289 -6.59 53.94 11.77
C ILE A 289 -5.34 54.81 11.81
N GLU A 290 -5.30 55.73 12.77
CA GLU A 290 -4.18 56.64 13.03
C GLU A 290 -3.65 56.36 14.45
N ILE A 291 -2.45 55.79 14.57
CA ILE A 291 -1.82 55.43 15.86
C ILE A 291 -0.81 56.51 16.26
N PHE A 292 -0.88 56.93 17.52
CA PHE A 292 -0.09 58.03 18.11
C PHE A 292 0.79 57.53 19.27
N LEU A 293 2.06 57.96 19.30
CA LEU A 293 3.02 57.75 20.39
C LEU A 293 3.52 59.10 20.92
N ASN A 294 3.58 59.26 22.25
CA ASN A 294 4.26 60.40 22.86
C ASN A 294 5.73 60.07 23.07
N ARG A 295 6.60 60.68 22.26
CA ARG A 295 8.03 60.40 22.28
C ARG A 295 8.68 60.75 23.62
N THR A 296 8.29 61.86 24.24
CA THR A 296 8.92 62.39 25.47
C THR A 296 8.71 61.50 26.70
N ILE A 297 7.62 60.71 26.77
CA ILE A 297 7.35 59.76 27.88
C ILE A 297 7.63 58.29 27.48
N SER A 298 8.36 58.08 26.38
CA SER A 298 8.76 56.76 25.88
C SER A 298 10.26 56.52 26.01
N SER A 299 10.70 55.27 25.89
CA SER A 299 12.11 54.88 25.73
C SER A 299 12.77 55.51 24.49
N LEU A 300 12.00 56.11 23.58
CA LEU A 300 12.47 56.75 22.35
C LEU A 300 12.62 58.27 22.47
N TYR A 301 12.66 58.82 23.69
CA TYR A 301 12.73 60.27 23.94
C TYR A 301 13.89 61.00 23.22
N GLU A 302 15.04 60.34 23.03
CA GLU A 302 16.21 60.83 22.28
C GLU A 302 16.17 60.53 20.77
N ALA A 303 15.20 59.75 20.27
CA ALA A 303 15.17 59.29 18.88
C ALA A 303 14.83 60.42 17.89
N SER A 304 15.62 60.54 16.83
CA SER A 304 15.39 61.47 15.71
C SER A 304 14.36 60.97 14.69
N GLU A 305 14.22 59.64 14.60
CA GLU A 305 13.25 58.95 13.76
C GLU A 305 12.58 57.85 14.60
N ILE A 306 11.29 57.65 14.38
CA ILE A 306 10.52 56.56 15.02
C ILE A 306 9.82 55.79 13.92
N LEU A 307 9.88 54.47 14.01
CA LEU A 307 9.07 53.57 13.22
C LEU A 307 8.19 52.73 14.15
N ILE A 308 6.97 52.44 13.71
CA ILE A 308 6.20 51.31 14.21
C ILE A 308 6.58 50.08 13.39
N MET A 309 6.72 48.94 14.06
CA MET A 309 6.77 47.61 13.44
C MET A 309 5.66 46.79 14.07
N GLY A 310 4.83 46.16 13.25
CA GLY A 310 3.66 45.43 13.71
C GLY A 310 3.18 44.39 12.72
N ALA A 311 2.15 43.67 13.14
CA ALA A 311 1.42 42.68 12.35
C ALA A 311 0.06 42.44 13.00
N PHE A 312 -0.85 41.80 12.26
CA PHE A 312 -2.18 41.46 12.73
C PHE A 312 -2.20 40.04 13.31
N ASN A 313 -3.18 39.78 14.18
CA ASN A 313 -3.53 38.46 14.71
C ASN A 313 -2.32 37.69 15.32
N ASP A 314 -1.83 38.12 16.48
CA ASP A 314 -0.71 37.51 17.23
C ASP A 314 0.61 37.46 16.44
N TRP A 315 0.89 38.52 15.67
CA TRP A 315 1.97 38.61 14.68
C TRP A 315 1.90 37.59 13.53
N ARG A 316 0.78 36.86 13.35
CA ARG A 316 0.65 35.79 12.34
C ARG A 316 0.29 36.30 10.94
N TYR A 317 -0.15 37.56 10.79
CA TYR A 317 -0.75 38.06 9.55
C TYR A 317 -0.25 39.44 9.11
N LYS A 318 -0.05 39.62 7.79
CA LYS A 318 0.25 40.88 7.07
C LYS A 318 1.10 41.89 7.87
N SER A 319 2.39 41.60 8.08
CA SER A 319 3.29 42.49 8.81
C SER A 319 3.55 43.82 8.10
N PHE A 320 3.76 44.88 8.89
CA PHE A 320 3.99 46.25 8.43
C PHE A 320 5.10 46.93 9.23
N THR A 321 5.83 47.83 8.56
CA THR A 321 6.77 48.75 9.20
C THR A 321 6.54 50.13 8.61
N VAL A 322 6.15 51.10 9.43
CA VAL A 322 5.76 52.44 8.98
C VAL A 322 6.51 53.50 9.80
N LYS A 323 7.00 54.55 9.14
CA LYS A 323 7.63 55.68 9.82
C LYS A 323 6.57 56.61 10.39
N LEU A 324 6.76 57.06 11.63
CA LEU A 324 5.87 58.06 12.23
C LEU A 324 6.28 59.47 11.81
N GLU A 325 5.29 60.32 11.60
CA GLU A 325 5.43 61.76 11.36
C GLU A 325 5.11 62.54 12.63
N LYS A 326 5.71 63.73 12.81
CA LYS A 326 5.45 64.55 14.00
C LYS A 326 4.14 65.33 13.87
N THR A 327 3.30 65.27 14.90
CA THR A 327 1.98 65.95 14.89
C THR A 327 2.09 67.46 15.08
N ASN A 328 1.14 68.20 14.51
CA ASN A 328 1.11 69.67 14.51
C ASN A 328 0.26 70.29 15.64
N PHE A 329 -0.34 69.49 16.54
CA PHE A 329 -1.34 69.98 17.50
C PHE A 329 -0.85 70.21 18.94
N GLY A 330 0.43 69.97 19.23
CA GLY A 330 1.09 70.31 20.50
C GLY A 330 1.43 69.11 21.37
N MET A 331 2.48 69.27 22.19
CA MET A 331 3.23 68.17 22.85
C MET A 331 3.95 67.27 21.83
N ASP A 332 4.86 66.41 22.30
CA ASP A 332 5.77 65.65 21.43
C ASP A 332 5.16 64.32 20.92
N TRP A 333 3.95 64.42 20.38
CA TRP A 333 3.21 63.31 19.78
C TRP A 333 3.63 63.09 18.33
N TRP A 334 3.85 61.83 17.98
CA TRP A 334 4.18 61.34 16.64
C TRP A 334 3.12 60.33 16.20
N SER A 335 2.80 60.27 14.90
CA SER A 335 1.66 59.51 14.38
C SER A 335 1.96 58.79 13.07
N CYS A 336 1.28 57.68 12.82
CA CYS A 336 1.28 56.96 11.54
C CYS A 336 -0.14 56.46 11.22
N ARG A 337 -0.40 56.18 9.93
CA ARG A 337 -1.64 55.53 9.50
C ARG A 337 -1.38 54.09 9.11
N ILE A 338 -2.30 53.21 9.49
CA ILE A 338 -2.29 51.78 9.21
C ILE A 338 -3.70 51.40 8.73
N HIS A 339 -3.77 50.69 7.62
CA HIS A 339 -5.01 50.08 7.16
C HIS A 339 -5.22 48.74 7.86
N VAL A 340 -6.41 48.50 8.41
CA VAL A 340 -6.78 47.29 9.15
C VAL A 340 -7.48 46.31 8.19
N PRO A 341 -6.86 45.15 7.87
CA PRO A 341 -7.44 44.19 6.94
C PRO A 341 -8.77 43.58 7.43
N LYS A 342 -9.55 43.02 6.50
CA LYS A 342 -10.84 42.35 6.81
C LYS A 342 -10.70 41.13 7.72
N GLU A 343 -9.55 40.49 7.65
CA GLU A 343 -9.23 39.26 8.35
C GLU A 343 -8.64 39.51 9.77
N ALA A 344 -8.55 40.78 10.21
CA ALA A 344 -7.94 41.14 11.49
C ALA A 344 -8.95 41.18 12.64
N TYR A 345 -8.67 40.46 13.73
CA TYR A 345 -9.30 40.66 15.05
C TYR A 345 -8.41 41.46 16.01
N MET A 346 -7.11 41.61 15.72
CA MET A 346 -6.15 42.25 16.62
C MET A 346 -4.93 42.80 15.86
N ILE A 347 -4.32 43.86 16.41
CA ILE A 347 -3.10 44.49 15.90
C ILE A 347 -2.03 44.46 16.99
N ASN A 348 -0.88 43.84 16.72
CA ASN A 348 0.26 43.75 17.63
C ASN A 348 1.43 44.57 17.09
N PHE A 349 2.08 45.40 17.93
CA PHE A 349 3.15 46.28 17.46
C PHE A 349 4.11 46.76 18.56
N VAL A 350 5.29 47.22 18.12
CA VAL A 350 6.30 47.92 18.92
C VAL A 350 6.78 49.16 18.16
N PHE A 351 7.33 50.14 18.88
CA PHE A 351 8.01 51.28 18.27
C PHE A 351 9.52 51.15 18.44
N PHE A 352 10.31 51.66 17.49
CA PHE A 352 11.78 51.61 17.56
C PHE A 352 12.47 52.76 16.83
N ASN A 353 13.73 53.01 17.19
CA ASN A 353 14.59 54.08 16.65
C ASN A 353 15.24 53.75 15.28
N GLY A 354 14.79 52.69 14.60
CA GLY A 354 15.43 52.17 13.38
C GLY A 354 16.73 51.38 13.61
N LYS A 355 17.13 51.11 14.86
CA LYS A 355 18.40 50.44 15.22
C LYS A 355 18.23 49.41 16.34
N ASP A 356 18.25 49.87 17.58
CA ASP A 356 18.57 49.11 18.79
C ASP A 356 17.72 49.49 20.02
N VAL A 357 17.10 50.67 20.02
CA VAL A 357 16.20 51.11 21.09
C VAL A 357 14.76 50.87 20.66
N TYR A 358 14.03 50.13 21.50
CA TYR A 358 12.62 49.79 21.32
C TYR A 358 11.79 50.36 22.48
N GLU A 359 10.57 50.79 22.18
CA GLU A 359 9.50 50.99 23.14
C GLU A 359 8.49 49.87 22.94
N ASN A 360 8.44 48.97 23.93
CA ASN A 360 7.59 47.78 23.99
C ASN A 360 6.98 47.64 25.40
N ASN A 361 6.39 48.73 25.92
CA ASN A 361 5.46 48.75 27.05
C ASN A 361 5.84 47.82 28.22
N GLU A 362 7.06 47.99 28.75
CA GLU A 362 7.63 47.19 29.85
C GLU A 362 7.80 45.68 29.53
N MET A 363 8.30 45.38 28.32
CA MET A 363 8.48 44.03 27.75
C MET A 363 7.17 43.31 27.39
N LYS A 364 6.18 44.07 26.90
CA LYS A 364 4.97 43.56 26.24
C LYS A 364 4.69 44.39 24.99
N ASP A 365 4.39 43.73 23.88
CA ASP A 365 4.01 44.45 22.67
C ASP A 365 2.69 45.21 22.90
N PHE A 366 2.52 46.34 22.20
CA PHE A 366 1.25 47.05 22.21
C PHE A 366 0.21 46.25 21.42
N CYS A 367 -1.05 46.40 21.84
CA CYS A 367 -2.17 45.60 21.39
C CYS A 367 -3.38 46.50 21.15
N ILE A 368 -4.07 46.31 20.03
CA ILE A 368 -5.36 46.94 19.71
C ILE A 368 -6.30 45.85 19.24
N ASP A 369 -7.46 45.72 19.89
CA ASP A 369 -8.52 44.78 19.50
C ASP A 369 -9.36 45.39 18.37
N VAL A 370 -9.87 44.56 17.46
CA VAL A 370 -10.69 44.97 16.30
C VAL A 370 -12.11 44.44 16.46
N GLU A 371 -13.06 45.33 16.74
CA GLU A 371 -14.47 44.98 16.93
C GLU A 371 -15.15 44.64 15.60
N GLY A 372 -15.85 43.50 15.56
CA GLY A 372 -16.52 43.01 14.35
C GLY A 372 -15.58 42.36 13.32
N GLY A 373 -14.33 42.07 13.70
CA GLY A 373 -13.42 41.25 12.91
C GLY A 373 -13.78 39.77 12.85
N MET A 374 -13.18 39.08 11.87
CA MET A 374 -13.16 37.63 11.74
C MET A 374 -12.67 36.98 13.03
N ASP A 375 -13.38 35.98 13.57
CA ASP A 375 -13.01 35.39 14.86
C ASP A 375 -11.73 34.53 14.79
N VAL A 376 -11.17 34.18 15.95
CA VAL A 376 -9.89 33.44 16.03
C VAL A 376 -9.98 32.07 15.34
N TYR A 377 -11.12 31.40 15.36
CA TYR A 377 -11.35 30.12 14.69
C TYR A 377 -11.56 30.30 13.19
N GLU A 378 -12.33 31.31 12.76
CA GLU A 378 -12.51 31.66 11.36
C GLU A 378 -11.17 32.03 10.69
N PHE A 379 -10.35 32.83 11.39
CA PHE A 379 -9.00 33.17 10.94
C PHE A 379 -8.09 31.94 10.86
N GLU A 380 -8.23 30.97 11.77
CA GLU A 380 -7.50 29.71 11.66
C GLU A 380 -8.01 28.79 10.53
N GLU A 381 -9.30 28.77 10.20
CA GLU A 381 -9.77 28.08 8.99
C GLU A 381 -9.21 28.75 7.72
N LEU A 382 -9.13 30.08 7.67
CA LEU A 382 -8.49 30.82 6.58
C LEU A 382 -7.00 30.47 6.45
N MET A 383 -6.23 30.52 7.54
CA MET A 383 -4.81 30.16 7.53
C MET A 383 -4.57 28.68 7.17
N LEU A 384 -5.51 27.79 7.47
CA LEU A 384 -5.47 26.39 7.05
C LEU A 384 -5.73 26.25 5.54
N GLU A 385 -6.74 26.92 4.99
CA GLU A 385 -7.03 26.88 3.55
C GLU A 385 -5.93 27.56 2.71
N GLU A 386 -5.30 28.64 3.19
CA GLU A 386 -4.08 29.19 2.55
C GLU A 386 -2.93 28.18 2.55
N LYS A 387 -2.63 27.57 3.72
CA LYS A 387 -1.59 26.54 3.85
C LYS A 387 -1.86 25.30 3.01
N ARG A 388 -3.13 24.92 2.84
CA ARG A 388 -3.54 23.81 1.97
C ARG A 388 -3.17 24.08 0.52
N ARG A 389 -3.49 25.26 0.01
CA ARG A 389 -3.15 25.68 -1.38
C ARG A 389 -1.63 25.76 -1.59
N GLU A 390 -0.88 26.19 -0.58
CA GLU A 390 0.59 26.14 -0.64
C GLU A 390 1.12 24.70 -0.70
N LEU A 391 0.59 23.79 0.11
CA LEU A 391 0.96 22.36 0.07
C LEU A 391 0.58 21.69 -1.25
N GLU A 392 -0.59 22.00 -1.82
CA GLU A 392 -1.02 21.51 -3.13
C GLU A 392 -0.08 22.00 -4.25
N ARG A 393 0.40 23.25 -4.18
CA ARG A 393 1.44 23.76 -5.08
C ARG A 393 2.78 23.04 -4.89
N LEU A 394 3.27 22.94 -3.65
CA LEU A 394 4.57 22.31 -3.35
C LEU A 394 4.61 20.83 -3.76
N ALA A 395 3.52 20.09 -3.53
CA ALA A 395 3.40 18.69 -3.96
C ALA A 395 3.46 18.55 -5.50
N LYS A 396 2.94 19.53 -6.24
CA LYS A 396 3.05 19.56 -7.70
C LYS A 396 4.49 19.87 -8.16
N GLU A 397 5.15 20.85 -7.56
CA GLU A 397 6.56 21.19 -7.85
C GLU A 397 7.52 20.04 -7.47
N GLU A 398 7.20 19.28 -6.43
CA GLU A 398 7.94 18.09 -6.02
C GLU A 398 7.72 16.92 -7.00
N TYR A 399 6.48 16.65 -7.40
CA TYR A 399 6.14 15.63 -8.41
C TYR A 399 6.82 15.90 -9.77
N GLU A 400 6.83 17.15 -10.24
CA GLU A 400 7.52 17.52 -11.48
C GLU A 400 9.04 17.27 -11.37
N ARG A 401 9.66 17.58 -10.21
CA ARG A 401 11.08 17.33 -9.93
C ARG A 401 11.42 15.84 -9.78
N GLU A 402 10.58 15.05 -9.12
CA GLU A 402 10.78 13.59 -9.00
C GLU A 402 10.77 12.92 -10.37
N LYS A 403 9.82 13.32 -11.24
CA LYS A 403 9.72 12.85 -12.62
C LYS A 403 10.97 13.16 -13.45
N GLU A 404 11.51 14.39 -13.35
CA GLU A 404 12.78 14.75 -13.98
C GLU A 404 13.95 13.90 -13.46
N ALA A 405 13.99 13.66 -12.14
CA ALA A 405 15.03 12.85 -11.51
C ALA A 405 14.91 11.33 -11.77
N GLU A 406 13.72 10.84 -12.11
CA GLU A 406 13.51 9.46 -12.60
C GLU A 406 13.93 9.35 -14.08
N GLU A 407 13.55 10.30 -14.93
CA GLU A 407 13.94 10.33 -16.35
C GLU A 407 15.46 10.42 -16.52
N GLN A 408 16.13 11.29 -15.75
CA GLN A 408 17.60 11.39 -15.76
C GLN A 408 18.27 10.06 -15.35
N ARG A 409 17.75 9.37 -14.33
CA ARG A 409 18.26 8.05 -13.91
C ARG A 409 18.04 6.99 -14.99
N ARG A 410 16.86 6.96 -15.63
CA ARG A 410 16.59 6.05 -16.76
C ARG A 410 17.59 6.25 -17.90
N ILE A 411 17.94 7.50 -18.21
CA ILE A 411 18.93 7.86 -19.24
C ILE A 411 20.36 7.41 -18.86
N GLU A 412 20.71 7.40 -17.57
CA GLU A 412 22.02 6.91 -17.08
C GLU A 412 22.09 5.38 -17.05
N GLU A 413 21.02 4.71 -16.61
CA GLU A 413 20.91 3.25 -16.63
C GLU A 413 20.89 2.70 -18.07
N GLU A 414 20.17 3.34 -18.99
CA GLU A 414 20.13 2.95 -20.41
C GLU A 414 21.51 3.06 -21.08
N LYS A 415 22.30 4.09 -20.74
CA LYS A 415 23.70 4.22 -21.21
C LYS A 415 24.58 3.10 -20.65
N ALA A 416 24.54 2.85 -19.35
CA ALA A 416 25.33 1.82 -18.70
C ALA A 416 25.01 0.41 -19.24
N ALA A 417 23.72 0.12 -19.47
CA ALA A 417 23.28 -1.12 -20.12
C ALA A 417 23.77 -1.21 -21.57
N SER A 418 23.71 -0.11 -22.34
CA SER A 418 24.21 -0.08 -23.72
C SER A 418 25.73 -0.24 -23.82
N GLU A 419 26.50 0.25 -22.85
CA GLU A 419 27.95 -0.02 -22.76
C GLU A 419 28.24 -1.48 -22.41
N ALA A 420 27.43 -2.09 -21.53
CA ALA A 420 27.54 -3.52 -21.20
C ALA A 420 27.18 -4.42 -22.40
N ASP A 421 26.10 -4.13 -23.13
CA ASP A 421 25.72 -4.84 -24.36
C ASP A 421 26.84 -4.79 -25.40
N ARG A 422 27.48 -3.63 -25.56
CA ARG A 422 28.62 -3.45 -26.49
C ARG A 422 29.84 -4.27 -26.07
N LEU A 423 30.17 -4.29 -24.78
CA LEU A 423 31.26 -5.13 -24.27
C LEU A 423 30.95 -6.62 -24.46
N GLN A 424 29.71 -7.05 -24.25
CA GLN A 424 29.26 -8.42 -24.50
C GLN A 424 29.31 -8.77 -25.99
N ALA A 425 28.86 -7.88 -26.88
CA ALA A 425 28.90 -8.07 -28.32
C ALA A 425 30.34 -8.23 -28.84
N LYS A 426 31.27 -7.39 -28.36
CA LYS A 426 32.68 -7.51 -28.68
C LYS A 426 33.29 -8.83 -28.18
N ASN A 427 33.03 -9.22 -26.94
CA ASN A 427 33.51 -10.50 -26.38
C ASN A 427 32.92 -11.73 -27.11
N GLU A 428 31.72 -11.61 -27.67
CA GLU A 428 31.09 -12.62 -28.52
C GLU A 428 31.75 -12.68 -29.90
N ALA A 429 31.98 -11.53 -30.54
CA ALA A 429 32.65 -11.43 -31.84
C ALA A 429 34.10 -11.95 -31.79
N GLU A 430 34.89 -11.56 -30.77
CA GLU A 430 36.27 -12.05 -30.59
C GLU A 430 36.31 -13.58 -30.38
N ARG A 431 35.34 -14.17 -29.67
CA ARG A 431 35.25 -15.63 -29.48
C ARG A 431 34.89 -16.36 -30.77
N ARG A 432 33.95 -15.83 -31.55
CA ARG A 432 33.59 -16.36 -32.88
C ARG A 432 34.78 -16.27 -33.84
N ARG A 433 35.54 -15.16 -33.78
CA ARG A 433 36.75 -14.99 -34.58
C ARG A 433 37.79 -16.06 -34.28
N GLY A 434 38.10 -16.31 -33.00
CA GLY A 434 39.05 -17.37 -32.63
C GLY A 434 38.65 -18.77 -33.13
N ILE A 435 37.35 -19.08 -33.14
CA ILE A 435 36.83 -20.36 -33.68
C ILE A 435 37.00 -20.43 -35.21
N LEU A 436 36.68 -19.34 -35.92
CA LEU A 436 36.82 -19.30 -37.38
C LEU A 436 38.30 -19.25 -37.83
N GLU A 437 39.18 -18.59 -37.08
CA GLU A 437 40.64 -18.64 -37.26
C GLU A 437 41.17 -20.08 -37.15
N GLU A 438 40.65 -20.88 -36.22
CA GLU A 438 41.02 -22.30 -36.09
C GLU A 438 40.51 -23.17 -37.26
N GLN A 439 39.41 -22.80 -37.92
CA GLN A 439 38.90 -23.47 -39.12
C GLN A 439 39.60 -23.03 -40.40
N LEU A 440 39.95 -21.76 -40.55
CA LEU A 440 40.76 -21.26 -41.66
C LEU A 440 42.14 -21.94 -41.73
N GLN A 441 42.67 -22.41 -40.60
CA GLN A 441 43.89 -23.25 -40.53
C GLN A 441 43.67 -24.73 -40.90
N LYS A 442 42.42 -25.21 -40.90
CA LYS A 442 42.04 -26.60 -41.26
C LYS A 442 41.49 -26.72 -42.67
N ALA A 443 40.96 -25.64 -43.22
CA ALA A 443 40.42 -25.57 -44.56
C ALA A 443 41.50 -25.77 -45.62
N VAL A 444 41.17 -26.52 -46.67
CA VAL A 444 42.07 -26.85 -47.79
C VAL A 444 41.40 -26.34 -49.07
N LYS A 445 42.16 -26.08 -50.15
CA LYS A 445 41.56 -25.68 -51.44
C LYS A 445 40.91 -26.85 -52.19
N ASN A 446 41.50 -28.04 -52.06
CA ASN A 446 41.10 -29.29 -52.71
C ASN A 446 41.85 -30.47 -52.07
N ASP A 447 41.28 -31.67 -52.16
CA ASP A 447 42.02 -32.94 -52.11
C ASP A 447 41.66 -33.71 -53.38
N ASP A 448 42.54 -33.67 -54.39
CA ASP A 448 42.25 -34.20 -55.74
C ASP A 448 41.93 -35.71 -55.78
N ASN A 449 42.11 -36.44 -54.67
CA ASN A 449 41.69 -37.84 -54.54
C ASN A 449 40.28 -38.00 -53.96
N VAL A 450 39.77 -37.01 -53.22
CA VAL A 450 38.52 -37.09 -52.42
C VAL A 450 37.48 -36.05 -52.83
N TRP A 451 37.86 -34.77 -52.98
CA TRP A 451 36.95 -33.69 -53.34
C TRP A 451 37.66 -32.46 -53.93
N TYR A 452 37.00 -31.71 -54.81
CA TYR A 452 37.50 -30.42 -55.32
C TYR A 452 36.36 -29.48 -55.73
N ILE A 453 36.68 -28.20 -55.93
CA ILE A 453 35.74 -27.14 -56.33
C ILE A 453 36.13 -26.56 -57.69
N GLU A 454 35.14 -26.27 -58.54
CA GLU A 454 35.31 -25.63 -59.85
C GLU A 454 34.28 -24.49 -60.04
N PRO A 455 34.68 -23.27 -60.45
CA PRO A 455 36.05 -22.78 -60.60
C PRO A 455 36.81 -22.72 -59.26
N SER A 456 38.14 -22.70 -59.30
CA SER A 456 39.00 -22.63 -58.12
C SER A 456 39.16 -21.24 -57.52
N GLU A 457 38.67 -20.21 -58.22
CA GLU A 457 38.53 -18.83 -57.74
C GLU A 457 37.08 -18.42 -57.94
N PHE A 458 36.45 -17.98 -56.85
CA PHE A 458 35.04 -17.64 -56.74
C PHE A 458 34.84 -16.65 -55.60
N LYS A 459 33.72 -15.92 -55.63
CA LYS A 459 33.25 -15.02 -54.57
C LYS A 459 31.94 -15.52 -53.96
N GLU A 460 31.42 -14.77 -53.02
CA GLU A 460 30.03 -14.90 -52.56
C GLU A 460 29.01 -14.71 -53.71
N GLU A 461 27.89 -15.43 -53.59
CA GLU A 461 26.79 -15.55 -54.57
C GLU A 461 27.14 -16.20 -55.92
N ASP A 462 28.40 -16.59 -56.15
CA ASP A 462 28.75 -17.41 -57.32
C ASP A 462 28.19 -18.84 -57.19
N MET A 463 27.91 -19.48 -58.33
CA MET A 463 27.58 -20.91 -58.40
C MET A 463 28.84 -21.71 -58.70
N VAL A 464 29.24 -22.58 -57.76
CA VAL A 464 30.40 -23.46 -57.88
C VAL A 464 29.97 -24.93 -57.99
N ARG A 465 30.83 -25.77 -58.56
CA ARG A 465 30.65 -27.23 -58.58
C ARG A 465 31.52 -27.89 -57.52
N LEU A 466 30.87 -28.53 -56.56
CA LEU A 466 31.50 -29.35 -55.53
C LEU A 466 31.51 -30.81 -55.98
N TYR A 467 32.70 -31.34 -56.25
CA TYR A 467 32.91 -32.72 -56.69
C TYR A 467 33.36 -33.61 -55.52
N TYR A 468 32.92 -34.87 -55.49
CA TYR A 468 33.24 -35.88 -54.48
C TYR A 468 33.56 -37.24 -55.13
N ASN A 469 34.63 -37.89 -54.71
CA ASN A 469 35.03 -39.23 -55.13
C ASN A 469 34.45 -40.28 -54.18
N LYS A 470 33.18 -40.59 -54.40
CA LYS A 470 32.38 -41.55 -53.62
C LYS A 470 33.08 -42.90 -53.42
N GLY A 471 33.88 -43.33 -54.39
CA GLY A 471 34.62 -44.60 -54.36
C GLY A 471 35.76 -44.68 -53.34
N VAL A 472 36.14 -43.57 -52.70
CA VAL A 472 37.21 -43.50 -51.68
C VAL A 472 36.65 -43.36 -50.26
N GLY A 473 35.41 -42.86 -50.11
CA GLY A 473 34.77 -42.62 -48.82
C GLY A 473 33.87 -43.76 -48.32
N PRO A 474 33.30 -43.63 -47.10
CA PRO A 474 32.37 -44.62 -46.53
C PRO A 474 31.06 -44.76 -47.32
N LEU A 475 30.75 -43.79 -48.19
CA LEU A 475 29.54 -43.77 -49.04
C LEU A 475 29.66 -44.58 -50.33
N ALA A 476 30.77 -45.32 -50.56
CA ALA A 476 30.99 -46.13 -51.77
C ALA A 476 29.78 -47.02 -52.16
N ASN A 477 29.10 -47.62 -51.18
CA ASN A 477 27.95 -48.50 -51.38
C ASN A 477 26.58 -47.78 -51.38
N ALA A 478 26.53 -46.46 -51.18
CA ALA A 478 25.27 -45.71 -51.22
C ALA A 478 24.67 -45.70 -52.64
N LYS A 479 23.34 -45.56 -52.77
CA LYS A 479 22.68 -45.47 -54.08
C LYS A 479 22.69 -44.04 -54.60
N ASP A 480 22.27 -43.12 -53.74
CA ASP A 480 22.34 -41.68 -53.93
C ASP A 480 23.46 -41.11 -53.05
N VAL A 481 23.93 -39.90 -53.38
CA VAL A 481 24.77 -39.09 -52.49
C VAL A 481 24.19 -37.68 -52.43
N TRP A 482 24.19 -37.09 -51.24
CA TRP A 482 23.78 -35.71 -50.97
C TRP A 482 24.93 -34.94 -50.33
N ILE A 483 25.01 -33.64 -50.60
CA ILE A 483 25.83 -32.71 -49.82
C ILE A 483 24.93 -32.01 -48.80
N HIS A 484 25.31 -32.07 -47.54
CA HIS A 484 24.73 -31.32 -46.44
C HIS A 484 25.79 -30.31 -46.00
N GLY A 485 25.55 -29.01 -46.16
CA GLY A 485 26.54 -27.97 -45.92
C GLY A 485 25.99 -26.69 -45.28
N GLY A 486 26.92 -25.89 -44.79
CA GLY A 486 26.73 -24.57 -44.22
C GLY A 486 27.95 -23.69 -44.50
N TYR A 487 28.15 -22.67 -43.69
CA TYR A 487 29.26 -21.73 -43.84
C TYR A 487 29.60 -21.06 -42.51
N ASN A 488 30.84 -20.55 -42.41
CA ASN A 488 31.37 -19.82 -41.26
C ASN A 488 31.19 -20.57 -39.92
N ASN A 489 31.55 -21.86 -39.88
CA ASN A 489 31.29 -22.81 -38.80
C ASN A 489 29.81 -23.19 -38.65
N TRP A 490 29.15 -23.55 -39.76
CA TRP A 490 27.71 -23.87 -39.76
C TRP A 490 26.85 -22.78 -39.08
N LYS A 491 27.20 -21.49 -39.25
CA LYS A 491 26.70 -20.35 -38.45
C LYS A 491 25.17 -20.32 -38.38
N ASP A 492 24.52 -20.44 -39.54
CA ASP A 492 23.06 -20.43 -39.70
C ASP A 492 22.49 -21.86 -39.85
N GLY A 493 23.27 -22.86 -39.44
CA GLY A 493 22.96 -24.28 -39.55
C GLY A 493 23.18 -24.84 -40.96
N LEU A 494 22.27 -25.72 -41.38
CA LEU A 494 22.30 -26.42 -42.66
C LEU A 494 21.61 -25.56 -43.73
N SER A 495 22.39 -24.87 -44.56
CA SER A 495 21.90 -23.97 -45.62
C SER A 495 22.10 -24.49 -47.05
N ILE A 496 22.95 -25.51 -47.24
CA ILE A 496 23.21 -26.18 -48.52
C ILE A 496 22.71 -27.61 -48.41
N VAL A 497 21.73 -28.00 -49.22
CA VAL A 497 21.18 -29.37 -49.27
C VAL A 497 20.91 -29.74 -50.71
N GLU A 498 21.87 -30.41 -51.36
CA GLU A 498 21.78 -30.77 -52.77
C GLU A 498 22.08 -32.23 -53.03
N LYS A 499 21.41 -32.82 -54.02
CA LYS A 499 21.70 -34.18 -54.48
C LYS A 499 22.81 -34.14 -55.52
N LEU A 500 23.82 -35.00 -55.37
CA LEU A 500 24.89 -35.09 -56.35
C LEU A 500 24.47 -35.91 -57.58
N GLU A 501 24.89 -35.44 -58.74
CA GLU A 501 24.81 -36.12 -60.03
C GLU A 501 26.12 -36.88 -60.31
N LYS A 502 26.06 -38.01 -61.02
CA LYS A 502 27.27 -38.78 -61.35
C LYS A 502 27.96 -38.21 -62.58
N LEU A 503 29.29 -38.05 -62.52
CA LEU A 503 30.11 -37.59 -63.64
C LEU A 503 30.54 -38.77 -64.52
N GLU A 504 30.01 -38.85 -65.74
CA GLU A 504 30.43 -39.87 -66.71
C GLU A 504 31.76 -39.50 -67.40
N GLY A 505 32.57 -40.51 -67.74
CA GLY A 505 33.79 -40.36 -68.53
C GLY A 505 35.09 -40.00 -67.79
N LYS A 506 35.04 -39.63 -66.50
CA LYS A 506 36.24 -39.41 -65.66
C LYS A 506 36.69 -40.72 -64.99
N VAL A 507 37.99 -40.86 -64.73
CA VAL A 507 38.54 -42.01 -63.98
C VAL A 507 38.28 -41.81 -62.47
N GLY A 508 37.46 -42.70 -61.89
CA GLY A 508 36.99 -42.65 -60.49
C GLY A 508 35.46 -42.71 -60.40
N ASP A 509 34.90 -42.92 -59.21
CA ASP A 509 33.44 -42.79 -58.99
C ASP A 509 33.15 -41.36 -58.52
N TRP A 510 33.29 -40.42 -59.45
CA TRP A 510 33.12 -38.98 -59.21
C TRP A 510 31.66 -38.56 -59.36
N TRP A 511 31.19 -37.78 -58.40
CA TRP A 511 29.86 -37.19 -58.33
C TRP A 511 29.98 -35.68 -58.07
N TYR A 512 29.02 -34.86 -58.47
CA TYR A 512 29.06 -33.40 -58.25
C TYR A 512 27.70 -32.80 -57.90
N ALA A 513 27.69 -31.68 -57.18
CA ALA A 513 26.53 -30.81 -57.04
C ALA A 513 26.88 -29.38 -57.47
N ASN A 514 25.92 -28.64 -58.03
CA ASN A 514 26.06 -27.19 -58.21
C ASN A 514 25.58 -26.54 -56.90
N VAL A 515 26.42 -25.73 -56.26
CA VAL A 515 26.17 -25.09 -54.97
C VAL A 515 26.33 -23.58 -55.15
N VAL A 516 25.36 -22.80 -54.68
CA VAL A 516 25.50 -21.33 -54.60
C VAL A 516 26.23 -20.99 -53.31
N VAL A 517 27.30 -20.20 -53.42
CA VAL A 517 28.12 -19.76 -52.28
C VAL A 517 27.34 -18.73 -51.46
N PRO A 518 27.04 -18.96 -50.16
CA PRO A 518 26.24 -18.05 -49.36
C PRO A 518 26.87 -16.65 -49.21
N ASN A 519 26.02 -15.62 -49.07
CA ASN A 519 26.48 -14.25 -48.88
C ASN A 519 27.20 -14.07 -47.51
N ARG A 520 28.28 -13.29 -47.46
CA ARG A 520 29.20 -13.10 -46.31
C ARG A 520 29.95 -14.37 -45.88
N SER A 521 30.16 -15.34 -46.78
CA SER A 521 30.94 -16.55 -46.51
C SER A 521 32.46 -16.31 -46.58
N LEU A 522 33.18 -16.69 -45.52
CA LEU A 522 34.64 -16.77 -45.45
C LEU A 522 35.13 -18.23 -45.60
N VAL A 523 34.35 -19.18 -45.07
CA VAL A 523 34.58 -20.63 -45.17
C VAL A 523 33.25 -21.32 -45.51
N LEU A 524 33.29 -22.29 -46.44
CA LEU A 524 32.22 -23.26 -46.66
C LEU A 524 32.48 -24.52 -45.83
N ASP A 525 31.46 -25.04 -45.17
CA ASP A 525 31.50 -26.25 -44.32
C ASP A 525 30.55 -27.31 -44.88
N TRP A 526 30.94 -28.58 -44.99
CA TRP A 526 30.00 -29.63 -45.41
C TRP A 526 30.37 -31.06 -45.00
N VAL A 527 29.38 -31.93 -45.12
CA VAL A 527 29.48 -33.40 -45.05
C VAL A 527 28.72 -33.99 -46.22
N PHE A 528 29.07 -35.22 -46.63
CA PHE A 528 28.28 -35.98 -47.60
C PHE A 528 27.42 -37.02 -46.88
N ALA A 529 26.25 -37.34 -47.45
CA ALA A 529 25.29 -38.29 -46.88
C ALA A 529 24.71 -39.24 -47.95
N ASP A 530 24.16 -40.37 -47.51
CA ASP A 530 23.47 -41.37 -48.35
C ASP A 530 22.01 -41.01 -48.71
N GLY A 531 21.48 -39.90 -48.17
CA GLY A 531 20.12 -39.42 -48.36
C GLY A 531 19.93 -37.99 -47.83
N PRO A 532 18.76 -37.37 -48.10
CA PRO A 532 18.48 -36.00 -47.66
C PRO A 532 18.30 -35.92 -46.12
N PRO A 533 18.19 -34.71 -45.54
CA PRO A 533 18.06 -34.53 -44.10
C PRO A 533 16.88 -35.32 -43.51
N GLN A 534 17.07 -35.80 -42.28
CA GLN A 534 16.14 -36.68 -41.55
C GLN A 534 15.95 -38.10 -42.16
N HIS A 535 16.49 -38.38 -43.35
CA HIS A 535 16.35 -39.66 -44.06
C HIS A 535 17.69 -40.37 -44.34
N SER A 536 18.80 -39.65 -44.26
CA SER A 536 20.19 -40.16 -44.25
C SER A 536 20.43 -41.20 -43.13
N THR A 537 21.16 -42.28 -43.41
CA THR A 537 21.64 -43.26 -42.41
C THR A 537 23.17 -43.34 -42.30
N MET A 538 23.91 -42.82 -43.29
CA MET A 538 25.37 -42.82 -43.33
C MET A 538 25.91 -41.45 -43.78
N TYR A 539 27.06 -41.09 -43.22
CA TYR A 539 27.73 -39.80 -43.45
C TYR A 539 29.21 -40.00 -43.74
N ASP A 540 29.76 -39.22 -44.67
CA ASP A 540 31.18 -38.92 -44.73
C ASP A 540 31.39 -37.50 -44.17
N ASN A 541 32.05 -37.43 -43.01
CA ASN A 541 32.40 -36.19 -42.34
C ASN A 541 33.91 -36.07 -42.07
N ASN A 542 34.73 -36.59 -43.00
CA ASN A 542 36.18 -36.42 -42.99
C ASN A 542 36.83 -36.86 -41.64
N ASN A 543 36.41 -38.02 -41.13
CA ASN A 543 36.79 -38.53 -39.81
C ASN A 543 36.45 -37.57 -38.63
N ARG A 544 35.22 -37.04 -38.61
CA ARG A 544 34.73 -36.05 -37.63
C ARG A 544 35.47 -34.70 -37.65
N LYS A 545 35.92 -34.29 -38.83
CA LYS A 545 36.51 -32.95 -39.04
C LYS A 545 35.66 -32.07 -39.96
N ASP A 546 34.65 -32.64 -40.60
CA ASP A 546 33.91 -32.08 -41.72
C ASP A 546 34.85 -31.70 -42.90
N PHE A 547 34.27 -31.30 -44.03
CA PHE A 547 35.00 -30.74 -45.15
C PHE A 547 34.89 -29.22 -45.11
N HIS A 548 36.02 -28.53 -45.34
CA HIS A 548 36.12 -27.07 -45.23
C HIS A 548 36.89 -26.50 -46.42
N ALA A 549 36.35 -25.46 -47.07
CA ALA A 549 37.01 -24.69 -48.12
C ALA A 549 36.98 -23.19 -47.85
N ILE A 550 38.10 -22.50 -48.09
CA ILE A 550 38.22 -21.05 -47.99
C ILE A 550 37.58 -20.41 -49.22
N VAL A 551 36.77 -19.36 -49.02
CA VAL A 551 36.15 -18.57 -50.09
C VAL A 551 37.17 -17.54 -50.59
N PRO A 552 37.75 -17.65 -51.81
CA PRO A 552 38.95 -16.91 -52.16
C PRO A 552 38.77 -15.39 -52.33
N ILE A 553 37.58 -14.95 -52.72
CA ILE A 553 37.24 -13.54 -52.95
C ILE A 553 36.09 -13.17 -51.99
N SER A 554 36.45 -12.89 -50.75
CA SER A 554 35.51 -12.61 -49.65
C SER A 554 35.75 -11.25 -48.99
N ILE A 555 34.78 -10.79 -48.20
CA ILE A 555 34.83 -9.51 -47.46
C ILE A 555 36.10 -9.45 -46.55
N PRO A 556 36.82 -8.31 -46.48
CA PRO A 556 37.94 -8.15 -45.56
C PRO A 556 37.53 -8.44 -44.11
N GLN A 557 38.31 -9.30 -43.43
CA GLN A 557 37.91 -9.85 -42.13
C GLN A 557 37.61 -8.77 -41.08
N ASP A 558 38.37 -7.67 -41.05
CA ASP A 558 38.13 -6.56 -40.11
C ASP A 558 36.75 -5.90 -40.30
N LEU A 559 36.27 -5.79 -41.54
CA LEU A 559 34.93 -5.27 -41.84
C LEU A 559 33.84 -6.28 -41.46
N PHE A 560 34.04 -7.56 -41.81
CA PHE A 560 33.13 -8.64 -41.43
C PHE A 560 32.95 -8.71 -39.91
N TRP A 561 34.03 -8.62 -39.13
CA TRP A 561 33.95 -8.66 -37.66
C TRP A 561 33.39 -7.39 -37.03
N ALA A 562 33.62 -6.21 -37.62
CA ALA A 562 32.96 -4.98 -37.18
C ALA A 562 31.44 -5.02 -37.42
N GLU A 563 31.00 -5.58 -38.54
CA GLU A 563 29.59 -5.82 -38.84
C GLU A 563 28.98 -6.90 -37.93
N GLU A 564 29.68 -8.01 -37.65
CA GLU A 564 29.20 -9.03 -36.71
C GLU A 564 29.10 -8.48 -35.27
N GLU A 565 30.06 -7.69 -34.78
CA GLU A 565 29.95 -6.99 -33.49
C GLU A 565 28.69 -6.10 -33.47
N HIS A 566 28.43 -5.38 -34.57
CA HIS A 566 27.27 -4.49 -34.68
C HIS A 566 25.92 -5.24 -34.72
N GLU A 567 25.82 -6.37 -35.44
CA GLU A 567 24.59 -7.19 -35.45
C GLU A 567 24.37 -7.94 -34.14
N ILE A 568 25.43 -8.43 -33.48
CA ILE A 568 25.31 -9.00 -32.13
C ILE A 568 24.83 -7.92 -31.15
N TYR A 569 25.39 -6.70 -31.24
CA TYR A 569 24.99 -5.56 -30.40
C TYR A 569 23.52 -5.17 -30.62
N LYS A 570 23.07 -5.02 -31.88
CA LYS A 570 21.64 -4.78 -32.19
C LYS A 570 20.75 -5.87 -31.60
N LYS A 571 21.13 -7.13 -31.76
CA LYS A 571 20.37 -8.27 -31.25
C LYS A 571 20.24 -8.21 -29.73
N LEU A 572 21.35 -7.99 -29.01
CA LEU A 572 21.34 -7.82 -27.55
C LEU A 572 20.44 -6.65 -27.14
N GLN A 573 20.56 -5.48 -27.78
CA GLN A 573 19.66 -4.35 -27.51
C GLN A 573 18.17 -4.70 -27.73
N THR A 574 17.81 -5.43 -28.79
CA THR A 574 16.42 -5.84 -29.03
C THR A 574 15.91 -6.87 -28.03
N GLU A 575 16.72 -7.86 -27.67
CA GLU A 575 16.39 -8.86 -26.64
C GLU A 575 16.27 -8.22 -25.26
N ARG A 576 17.15 -7.26 -24.94
CA ARG A 576 17.11 -6.46 -23.70
C ARG A 576 15.86 -5.60 -23.65
N ARG A 577 15.55 -4.85 -24.72
CA ARG A 577 14.36 -3.97 -24.75
C ARG A 577 13.06 -4.75 -24.61
N ILE A 578 12.89 -5.86 -25.32
CA ILE A 578 11.71 -6.73 -25.18
C ILE A 578 11.59 -7.23 -23.73
N ARG A 579 12.69 -7.68 -23.13
CA ARG A 579 12.74 -8.15 -21.73
C ARG A 579 12.45 -7.03 -20.72
N GLU A 580 12.93 -5.81 -20.96
CA GLU A 580 12.67 -4.62 -20.15
C GLU A 580 11.20 -4.18 -20.26
N GLU A 581 10.64 -4.18 -21.47
CA GLU A 581 9.21 -3.95 -21.75
C GLU A 581 8.32 -5.00 -21.05
N GLU A 582 8.66 -6.29 -21.14
CA GLU A 582 7.96 -7.39 -20.45
C GLU A 582 8.02 -7.24 -18.92
N ILE A 583 9.21 -7.00 -18.35
CA ILE A 583 9.39 -6.82 -16.90
C ILE A 583 8.62 -5.59 -16.42
N ARG A 584 8.67 -4.48 -17.16
CA ARG A 584 7.94 -3.25 -16.82
C ARG A 584 6.43 -3.46 -16.88
N ALA A 585 5.90 -4.03 -17.96
CA ALA A 585 4.47 -4.31 -18.09
C ALA A 585 3.97 -5.28 -16.99
N LYS A 586 4.80 -6.26 -16.61
CA LYS A 586 4.49 -7.19 -15.52
C LYS A 586 4.49 -6.49 -14.15
N ALA A 587 5.47 -5.62 -13.90
CA ALA A 587 5.55 -4.81 -12.68
C ALA A 587 4.37 -3.83 -12.57
N GLU A 588 4.01 -3.16 -13.67
CA GLU A 588 2.87 -2.24 -13.74
C GLU A 588 1.54 -2.95 -13.50
N LYS A 589 1.28 -4.10 -14.15
CA LYS A 589 0.08 -4.91 -13.85
C LYS A 589 0.05 -5.34 -12.38
N THR A 590 1.19 -5.72 -11.82
CA THR A 590 1.30 -6.10 -10.39
C THR A 590 1.00 -4.92 -9.46
N ALA A 591 1.56 -3.74 -9.73
CA ALA A 591 1.32 -2.52 -8.96
C ALA A 591 -0.16 -2.09 -9.02
N ARG A 592 -0.76 -2.12 -10.21
CA ARG A 592 -2.18 -1.78 -10.40
C ARG A 592 -3.11 -2.74 -9.65
N MET A 593 -2.89 -4.06 -9.77
CA MET A 593 -3.67 -5.06 -9.02
C MET A 593 -3.54 -4.88 -7.51
N LYS A 594 -2.36 -4.51 -6.98
CA LYS A 594 -2.17 -4.18 -5.56
C LYS A 594 -2.97 -2.95 -5.14
N ALA A 595 -2.95 -1.88 -5.92
CA ALA A 595 -3.71 -0.65 -5.64
C ALA A 595 -5.22 -0.92 -5.65
N GLU A 596 -5.73 -1.55 -6.71
CA GLU A 596 -7.14 -1.99 -6.85
C GLU A 596 -7.58 -2.86 -5.65
N THR A 597 -6.70 -3.76 -5.18
CA THR A 597 -6.96 -4.62 -4.02
C THR A 597 -7.00 -3.81 -2.72
N LYS A 598 -6.02 -2.92 -2.47
CA LYS A 598 -5.96 -2.10 -1.26
C LYS A 598 -7.16 -1.15 -1.14
N GLU A 599 -7.59 -0.54 -2.23
CA GLU A 599 -8.81 0.27 -2.31
C GLU A 599 -10.07 -0.57 -2.02
N ARG A 600 -10.24 -1.71 -2.73
CA ARG A 600 -11.37 -2.63 -2.51
C ARG A 600 -11.44 -3.11 -1.07
N THR A 601 -10.31 -3.40 -0.43
CA THR A 601 -10.26 -3.86 0.96
C THR A 601 -10.61 -2.75 1.95
N MET A 602 -10.13 -1.52 1.75
CA MET A 602 -10.55 -0.37 2.56
C MET A 602 -12.06 -0.13 2.47
N LYS A 603 -12.60 -0.14 1.24
CA LYS A 603 -14.04 0.04 0.98
C LYS A 603 -14.88 -1.08 1.60
N THR A 604 -14.42 -2.32 1.49
CA THR A 604 -15.06 -3.50 2.13
C THR A 604 -14.97 -3.45 3.65
N PHE A 605 -13.86 -2.96 4.21
CA PHE A 605 -13.69 -2.76 5.65
C PHE A 605 -14.71 -1.74 6.19
N LEU A 606 -14.82 -0.56 5.57
CA LEU A 606 -15.80 0.47 5.94
C LEU A 606 -17.24 -0.07 5.82
N LEU A 607 -17.56 -0.80 4.74
CA LEU A 607 -18.86 -1.46 4.59
C LEU A 607 -19.11 -2.57 5.63
N SER A 608 -18.08 -3.29 6.08
CA SER A 608 -18.23 -4.35 7.09
C SER A 608 -18.61 -3.82 8.48
N GLN A 609 -18.27 -2.55 8.79
CA GLN A 609 -18.69 -1.91 10.03
C GLN A 609 -20.18 -1.53 10.04
N LYS A 610 -20.84 -1.44 8.88
CA LYS A 610 -22.23 -0.96 8.68
C LYS A 610 -23.30 -1.62 9.55
N ASN A 611 -23.07 -2.83 10.06
CA ASN A 611 -23.98 -3.48 11.00
C ASN A 611 -23.98 -2.82 12.41
N ILE A 612 -22.95 -2.04 12.74
CA ILE A 612 -22.76 -1.31 14.01
C ILE A 612 -22.64 0.19 13.75
N VAL A 613 -21.76 0.62 12.86
CA VAL A 613 -21.58 2.04 12.50
C VAL A 613 -21.10 2.22 11.06
N TYR A 614 -21.58 3.25 10.39
CA TYR A 614 -21.04 3.72 9.11
C TYR A 614 -21.24 5.24 8.95
N THR A 615 -20.61 5.81 7.92
CA THR A 615 -20.77 7.23 7.57
C THR A 615 -21.44 7.41 6.21
N ASP A 616 -22.06 8.59 6.05
CA ASP A 616 -22.51 9.13 4.77
C ASP A 616 -21.96 10.57 4.62
N PRO A 617 -21.04 10.84 3.68
CA PRO A 617 -20.40 9.90 2.77
C PRO A 617 -19.57 8.82 3.47
N LEU A 618 -19.35 7.68 2.80
CA LEU A 618 -18.62 6.54 3.34
C LEU A 618 -17.13 6.85 3.59
N GLU A 619 -16.54 7.69 2.75
CA GLU A 619 -15.19 8.23 2.92
C GLU A 619 -15.28 9.63 3.54
N VAL A 620 -14.66 9.81 4.70
CA VAL A 620 -14.70 11.06 5.45
C VAL A 620 -13.68 12.03 4.85
N GLN A 621 -14.11 13.23 4.45
CA GLN A 621 -13.25 14.25 3.85
C GLN A 621 -13.07 15.46 4.78
N ALA A 622 -11.84 15.98 4.87
CA ALA A 622 -11.51 17.18 5.62
C ALA A 622 -12.25 18.40 5.04
N GLY A 623 -12.76 19.28 5.90
CA GLY A 623 -13.65 20.39 5.54
C GLY A 623 -15.10 19.98 5.23
N GLY A 624 -15.38 18.69 5.01
CA GLY A 624 -16.71 18.17 4.67
C GLY A 624 -17.66 18.05 5.86
N LEU A 625 -18.96 17.92 5.57
CA LEU A 625 -19.96 17.47 6.53
C LEU A 625 -20.11 15.95 6.41
N VAL A 626 -19.97 15.23 7.51
CA VAL A 626 -20.19 13.77 7.58
C VAL A 626 -21.37 13.44 8.49
N THR A 627 -22.23 12.52 8.06
CA THR A 627 -23.29 11.96 8.89
C THR A 627 -22.84 10.59 9.41
N VAL A 628 -22.81 10.41 10.74
CA VAL A 628 -22.50 9.13 11.39
C VAL A 628 -23.80 8.41 11.71
N LEU A 629 -23.94 7.16 11.26
CA LEU A 629 -25.11 6.31 11.50
C LEU A 629 -24.71 5.09 12.32
N TYR A 630 -25.39 4.88 13.45
CA TYR A 630 -25.06 3.87 14.47
C TYR A 630 -26.25 2.98 14.81
N ASN A 631 -26.03 1.69 15.00
CA ASN A 631 -27.06 0.70 15.33
C ASN A 631 -26.90 0.20 16.78
N PRO A 632 -27.61 0.79 17.76
CA PRO A 632 -27.51 0.39 19.16
C PRO A 632 -27.99 -1.04 19.42
N ALA A 633 -28.85 -1.62 18.58
CA ALA A 633 -29.37 -2.98 18.79
C ALA A 633 -28.28 -4.06 18.72
N ASN A 634 -27.15 -3.76 18.07
CA ASN A 634 -26.01 -4.68 17.92
C ASN A 634 -24.87 -4.42 18.93
N THR A 635 -25.07 -3.57 19.94
CA THR A 635 -24.01 -3.15 20.88
C THR A 635 -24.45 -3.22 22.35
N VAL A 636 -23.58 -2.77 23.26
CA VAL A 636 -23.90 -2.61 24.70
C VAL A 636 -24.97 -1.53 24.98
N LEU A 637 -25.36 -0.75 23.98
CA LEU A 637 -26.44 0.25 24.08
C LEU A 637 -27.80 -0.30 23.57
N ASN A 638 -27.93 -1.60 23.36
CA ASN A 638 -29.19 -2.23 22.96
C ASN A 638 -30.29 -1.99 24.02
N GLY A 639 -31.47 -1.55 23.56
CA GLY A 639 -32.62 -1.25 24.42
C GLY A 639 -32.49 0.03 25.27
N LYS A 640 -31.45 0.84 25.07
CA LYS A 640 -31.32 2.14 25.74
C LYS A 640 -32.30 3.17 25.16
N PRO A 641 -32.86 4.09 25.99
CA PRO A 641 -33.85 5.07 25.53
C PRO A 641 -33.23 6.21 24.73
N GLU A 642 -31.93 6.48 24.92
CA GLU A 642 -31.17 7.52 24.24
C GLU A 642 -29.79 7.01 23.86
N VAL A 643 -29.23 7.59 22.81
CA VAL A 643 -27.83 7.40 22.40
C VAL A 643 -27.24 8.78 22.12
N TRP A 644 -26.09 9.04 22.72
CA TRP A 644 -25.34 10.28 22.61
C TRP A 644 -23.99 10.00 21.95
N PHE A 645 -23.61 10.88 21.03
CA PHE A 645 -22.37 10.81 20.25
C PHE A 645 -21.32 11.73 20.88
N ARG A 646 -20.14 11.19 21.17
CA ARG A 646 -18.98 11.94 21.66
C ARG A 646 -17.91 11.89 20.58
N CYS A 647 -17.37 13.04 20.17
CA CYS A 647 -16.48 13.13 19.01
C CYS A 647 -15.31 14.08 19.24
N SER A 648 -14.15 13.72 18.69
CA SER A 648 -12.99 14.58 18.52
C SER A 648 -12.26 14.17 17.23
N PHE A 649 -11.07 14.70 17.02
CA PHE A 649 -10.21 14.36 15.88
C PHE A 649 -8.76 14.16 16.34
N ASN A 650 -7.95 13.60 15.45
CA ASN A 650 -6.50 13.44 15.64
C ASN A 650 -6.15 12.67 16.92
N ARG A 651 -6.73 11.48 17.08
CA ARG A 651 -6.55 10.56 18.24
C ARG A 651 -6.92 11.19 19.58
N TRP A 652 -8.03 11.94 19.61
CA TRP A 652 -8.50 12.77 20.73
C TRP A 652 -7.55 13.93 21.11
N THR A 653 -6.65 14.35 20.22
CA THR A 653 -5.67 15.42 20.49
C THR A 653 -5.83 16.68 19.61
N HIS A 654 -6.89 16.76 18.80
CA HIS A 654 -7.19 17.96 18.00
C HIS A 654 -7.45 19.19 18.88
N ARG A 655 -7.08 20.38 18.38
CA ARG A 655 -7.09 21.64 19.14
C ARG A 655 -8.48 22.13 19.58
N MET A 656 -9.55 21.67 18.92
CA MET A 656 -10.94 21.89 19.36
C MET A 656 -11.34 21.03 20.57
N GLY A 657 -10.51 20.07 20.99
CA GLY A 657 -10.79 19.17 22.10
C GLY A 657 -11.94 18.19 21.82
N LEU A 658 -12.71 17.88 22.86
CA LEU A 658 -13.93 17.08 22.76
C LEU A 658 -15.09 17.99 22.31
N LEU A 659 -15.74 17.65 21.20
CA LEU A 659 -16.94 18.35 20.74
C LEU A 659 -18.10 18.14 21.75
N PRO A 660 -19.01 19.12 21.90
CA PRO A 660 -20.19 18.97 22.75
C PRO A 660 -20.99 17.69 22.41
N PRO A 661 -21.44 16.93 23.42
CA PRO A 661 -22.17 15.68 23.20
C PRO A 661 -23.44 15.89 22.37
N GLN A 662 -23.58 15.14 21.28
CA GLN A 662 -24.72 15.26 20.37
C GLN A 662 -25.72 14.12 20.58
N LYS A 663 -27.00 14.43 20.82
CA LYS A 663 -28.05 13.40 20.88
C LYS A 663 -28.35 12.87 19.48
N MET A 664 -28.22 11.56 19.28
CA MET A 664 -28.49 10.94 17.99
C MET A 664 -29.99 10.81 17.73
N LEU A 665 -30.41 11.08 16.50
CA LEU A 665 -31.82 11.07 16.06
C LEU A 665 -32.12 9.79 15.26
N PRO A 666 -33.37 9.27 15.21
CA PRO A 666 -33.70 8.11 14.39
C PRO A 666 -33.31 8.30 12.91
N ALA A 667 -32.70 7.28 12.31
CA ALA A 667 -32.41 7.23 10.88
C ALA A 667 -33.57 6.62 10.08
N ASP A 668 -33.63 6.95 8.80
CA ASP A 668 -34.75 6.66 7.91
C ASP A 668 -34.86 5.16 7.58
N ASN A 669 -33.83 4.38 7.93
CA ASN A 669 -33.79 2.93 7.86
C ASN A 669 -34.41 2.21 9.08
N GLY A 670 -34.91 2.96 10.08
CA GLY A 670 -35.63 2.46 11.25
C GLY A 670 -34.82 1.62 12.26
N THR A 671 -33.55 1.33 11.98
CA THR A 671 -32.67 0.48 12.82
C THR A 671 -31.48 1.23 13.39
N HIS A 672 -31.08 2.31 12.73
CA HIS A 672 -29.96 3.16 13.14
C HIS A 672 -30.46 4.48 13.73
N VAL A 673 -29.59 5.13 14.49
CA VAL A 673 -29.66 6.55 14.84
C VAL A 673 -28.53 7.30 14.11
N LYS A 674 -28.71 8.59 13.84
CA LYS A 674 -27.79 9.43 13.06
C LYS A 674 -27.51 10.78 13.74
N THR A 675 -26.33 11.32 13.50
CA THR A 675 -25.98 12.74 13.73
C THR A 675 -24.95 13.21 12.70
N SER A 676 -24.74 14.52 12.55
CA SER A 676 -23.83 15.09 11.53
C SER A 676 -22.82 16.06 12.14
N VAL A 677 -21.58 16.02 11.62
CA VAL A 677 -20.43 16.79 12.13
C VAL A 677 -19.63 17.38 10.96
N LYS A 678 -19.19 18.65 11.09
CA LYS A 678 -18.20 19.27 10.19
C LYS A 678 -16.81 18.79 10.58
N VAL A 679 -16.06 18.28 9.60
CA VAL A 679 -14.70 17.74 9.79
C VAL A 679 -13.68 18.88 9.60
N PRO A 680 -12.76 19.14 10.54
CA PRO A 680 -11.73 20.17 10.37
C PRO A 680 -10.80 19.93 9.16
N LEU A 681 -10.26 20.99 8.58
CA LEU A 681 -9.30 20.90 7.48
C LEU A 681 -7.97 20.24 7.89
N ASP A 682 -7.60 20.26 9.17
CA ASP A 682 -6.43 19.59 9.75
C ASP A 682 -6.75 18.27 10.47
N ALA A 683 -7.93 17.69 10.26
CA ALA A 683 -8.23 16.34 10.72
C ALA A 683 -7.64 15.26 9.80
N TYR A 684 -6.92 14.29 10.36
CA TYR A 684 -6.46 13.06 9.67
C TYR A 684 -7.21 11.80 10.15
N VAL A 685 -7.87 11.86 11.30
CA VAL A 685 -8.76 10.82 11.84
C VAL A 685 -9.87 11.48 12.64
N MET A 686 -11.09 10.93 12.56
CA MET A 686 -12.22 11.27 13.41
C MET A 686 -12.36 10.19 14.49
N ASP A 687 -12.38 10.61 15.75
CA ASP A 687 -12.41 9.74 16.92
C ASP A 687 -13.77 9.87 17.62
N PHE A 688 -14.41 8.76 17.96
CA PHE A 688 -15.71 8.81 18.61
C PHE A 688 -16.05 7.59 19.49
N VAL A 689 -16.98 7.82 20.43
CA VAL A 689 -17.66 6.79 21.23
C VAL A 689 -19.14 7.15 21.39
N PHE A 690 -19.95 6.16 21.74
CA PHE A 690 -21.38 6.34 22.00
C PHE A 690 -21.67 6.17 23.49
N SER A 691 -22.58 6.97 24.05
CA SER A 691 -22.96 6.91 25.47
C SER A 691 -24.48 6.89 25.67
N GLU A 692 -24.94 6.26 26.75
CA GLU A 692 -26.35 6.26 27.16
C GLU A 692 -26.86 7.65 27.58
N LYS A 693 -25.95 8.55 27.97
CA LYS A 693 -26.26 9.88 28.51
C LYS A 693 -25.31 10.96 27.96
N GLU A 694 -25.74 12.21 28.12
CA GLU A 694 -24.93 13.42 27.97
C GLU A 694 -23.80 13.52 29.04
N THR A 695 -24.00 12.91 30.21
CA THR A 695 -23.03 12.88 31.32
C THR A 695 -22.13 11.65 31.29
N ASP A 696 -20.94 11.76 31.89
CA ASP A 696 -19.86 10.75 31.79
C ASP A 696 -20.02 9.58 32.78
N ASP A 697 -21.14 9.51 33.50
CA ASP A 697 -21.52 8.41 34.41
C ASP A 697 -22.36 7.31 33.72
N GLY A 698 -22.55 7.39 32.40
CA GLY A 698 -23.36 6.45 31.61
C GLY A 698 -22.65 5.15 31.23
N VAL A 699 -23.39 4.21 30.63
CA VAL A 699 -22.80 3.12 29.84
C VAL A 699 -22.25 3.71 28.54
N PHE A 700 -21.04 3.30 28.16
CA PHE A 700 -20.40 3.66 26.90
C PHE A 700 -20.25 2.43 26.00
N ASP A 701 -20.48 2.61 24.70
CA ASP A 701 -19.88 1.78 23.67
C ASP A 701 -18.61 2.47 23.15
N ASN A 702 -17.48 1.94 23.61
CA ASN A 702 -16.13 2.32 23.19
C ASN A 702 -15.40 1.17 22.50
N LYS A 703 -16.12 0.28 21.79
CA LYS A 703 -15.54 -0.83 21.02
C LYS A 703 -14.61 -1.72 21.87
N ASN A 704 -14.99 -1.97 23.13
CA ASN A 704 -14.21 -2.68 24.16
C ASN A 704 -12.88 -2.00 24.56
N GLY A 705 -12.88 -0.68 24.75
CA GLY A 705 -11.68 0.08 25.13
C GLY A 705 -10.68 0.24 23.99
N MET A 706 -11.19 0.33 22.76
CA MET A 706 -10.43 0.67 21.55
C MET A 706 -10.86 2.05 21.01
N ASP A 707 -12.11 2.44 21.26
CA ASP A 707 -12.88 3.51 20.62
C ASP A 707 -13.15 3.25 19.13
N TYR A 708 -13.97 4.10 18.51
CA TYR A 708 -14.15 4.12 17.07
C TYR A 708 -13.28 5.21 16.46
N HIS A 709 -12.59 4.85 15.38
CA HIS A 709 -11.65 5.71 14.66
C HIS A 709 -11.91 5.54 13.16
N LEU A 710 -12.09 6.64 12.43
CA LEU A 710 -12.28 6.65 10.98
C LEU A 710 -11.26 7.60 10.32
N PRO A 711 -10.49 7.15 9.30
CA PRO A 711 -9.50 8.00 8.63
C PRO A 711 -10.18 9.14 7.87
N VAL A 712 -9.56 10.32 7.89
CA VAL A 712 -10.02 11.51 7.16
C VAL A 712 -9.09 11.76 5.96
N SER A 713 -9.68 11.86 4.78
CA SER A 713 -8.97 12.12 3.52
C SER A 713 -8.93 13.62 3.21
N GLY A 714 -7.86 14.08 2.58
CA GLY A 714 -7.66 15.50 2.24
C GLY A 714 -7.19 16.40 3.39
N GLY A 715 -6.91 15.83 4.57
CA GLY A 715 -6.41 16.58 5.73
C GLY A 715 -5.03 17.23 5.51
N ILE A 716 -4.88 18.46 5.99
CA ILE A 716 -3.63 19.24 5.95
C ILE A 716 -2.57 18.64 6.88
N ALA A 717 -3.00 18.09 8.02
CA ALA A 717 -2.15 17.31 8.91
C ALA A 717 -2.16 15.84 8.48
N LYS A 718 -1.08 15.12 8.80
CA LYS A 718 -0.98 13.66 8.68
C LYS A 718 -0.75 13.06 10.07
N GLU A 719 -1.12 11.80 10.26
CA GLU A 719 -0.86 11.10 11.52
C GLU A 719 0.66 11.06 11.80
N PRO A 720 1.13 11.51 12.98
CA PRO A 720 2.55 11.46 13.32
C PRO A 720 3.06 10.01 13.33
N PRO A 721 4.19 9.70 12.67
CA PRO A 721 4.70 8.34 12.57
C PRO A 721 5.06 7.80 13.96
N MET A 722 4.40 6.72 14.39
CA MET A 722 4.82 5.99 15.58
C MET A 722 6.16 5.29 15.34
N HIS A 723 6.94 5.12 16.41
CA HIS A 723 8.11 4.23 16.41
C HIS A 723 7.78 2.90 17.11
N ILE A 724 7.71 1.81 16.34
CA ILE A 724 7.44 0.46 16.82
C ILE A 724 8.71 -0.38 16.75
N VAL A 725 9.12 -0.96 17.87
CA VAL A 725 10.22 -1.93 17.93
C VAL A 725 9.65 -3.33 18.14
N HIS A 726 9.82 -4.22 17.18
CA HIS A 726 9.49 -5.64 17.33
C HIS A 726 10.65 -6.39 17.98
N ILE A 727 10.40 -7.11 19.07
CA ILE A 727 11.38 -8.02 19.68
C ILE A 727 10.90 -9.46 19.44
N SER A 728 11.66 -10.19 18.63
CA SER A 728 11.34 -11.55 18.19
C SER A 728 12.57 -12.46 18.26
N VAL A 729 12.34 -13.76 18.10
CA VAL A 729 13.37 -14.79 17.90
C VAL A 729 13.26 -15.48 16.53
N GLU A 730 12.17 -15.24 15.78
CA GLU A 730 12.01 -15.60 14.37
C GLU A 730 11.73 -14.36 13.51
N MET A 731 12.22 -14.38 12.26
CA MET A 731 11.92 -13.42 11.20
C MET A 731 12.13 -14.12 9.84
N ALA A 732 11.15 -14.09 8.95
CA ALA A 732 11.29 -14.60 7.60
C ALA A 732 12.09 -13.61 6.72
N PRO A 733 12.83 -14.07 5.69
CA PRO A 733 13.18 -15.46 5.37
C PRO A 733 14.43 -15.98 6.12
N ILE A 734 14.97 -15.20 7.07
CA ILE A 734 16.33 -15.40 7.61
C ILE A 734 16.43 -16.35 8.84
N ALA A 735 15.35 -16.47 9.60
CA ALA A 735 15.24 -17.20 10.85
C ALA A 735 13.79 -17.69 11.05
N LYS A 736 13.40 -18.79 10.41
CA LYS A 736 12.00 -19.26 10.35
C LYS A 736 11.88 -20.73 10.80
N VAL A 737 10.90 -21.00 11.66
CA VAL A 737 10.51 -22.34 12.17
C VAL A 737 8.98 -22.53 12.14
N GLY A 738 8.22 -21.45 12.24
CA GLY A 738 6.77 -21.43 12.07
C GLY A 738 6.28 -20.15 11.39
N GLY A 739 4.98 -19.89 11.50
CA GLY A 739 4.37 -18.66 10.97
C GLY A 739 4.71 -17.39 11.74
N LEU A 740 5.39 -17.50 12.90
CA LEU A 740 5.87 -16.35 13.68
C LEU A 740 6.80 -15.47 12.84
N GLY A 741 7.81 -16.07 12.19
CA GLY A 741 8.74 -15.33 11.34
C GLY A 741 8.06 -14.64 10.14
N ASP A 742 7.04 -15.27 9.56
CA ASP A 742 6.23 -14.68 8.49
C ASP A 742 5.46 -13.46 8.99
N VAL A 743 4.77 -13.56 10.13
CA VAL A 743 4.01 -12.45 10.73
C VAL A 743 4.92 -11.27 11.06
N VAL A 744 6.07 -11.49 11.71
CA VAL A 744 6.98 -10.41 12.11
C VAL A 744 7.41 -9.58 10.91
N THR A 745 7.78 -10.23 9.81
CA THR A 745 8.22 -9.55 8.58
C THR A 745 7.06 -8.84 7.91
N SER A 746 5.96 -9.56 7.67
CA SER A 746 4.84 -9.09 6.84
C SER A 746 4.03 -7.98 7.53
N LEU A 747 3.81 -8.07 8.85
CA LEU A 747 3.17 -7.01 9.63
C LEU A 747 4.07 -5.78 9.69
N SER A 748 5.38 -5.94 9.86
CA SER A 748 6.32 -4.80 9.89
C SER A 748 6.35 -4.07 8.56
N ARG A 749 6.33 -4.78 7.41
CA ARG A 749 6.20 -4.18 6.07
C ARG A 749 4.88 -3.41 5.95
N ALA A 750 3.75 -4.03 6.28
CA ALA A 750 2.45 -3.37 6.16
C ALA A 750 2.26 -2.16 7.09
N VAL A 751 2.91 -2.15 8.27
CA VAL A 751 2.95 -0.99 9.17
C VAL A 751 3.89 0.12 8.64
N GLN A 752 4.98 -0.25 7.96
CA GLN A 752 5.84 0.70 7.25
C GLN A 752 5.12 1.32 6.02
N ASP A 753 4.35 0.53 5.27
CA ASP A 753 3.47 0.96 4.15
C ASP A 753 2.28 1.82 4.61
N LEU A 754 2.11 2.01 5.92
CA LEU A 754 1.17 2.92 6.57
C LEU A 754 1.88 4.13 7.21
N ASN A 755 3.11 4.43 6.78
CA ASN A 755 3.92 5.58 7.20
C ASN A 755 4.23 5.59 8.71
N HIS A 756 4.74 4.46 9.22
CA HIS A 756 5.29 4.35 10.57
C HIS A 756 6.69 3.74 10.57
N ASN A 757 7.48 4.06 11.60
CA ASN A 757 8.85 3.58 11.72
C ASN A 757 8.87 2.23 12.44
N VAL A 758 9.40 1.20 11.79
CA VAL A 758 9.48 -0.16 12.34
C VAL A 758 10.91 -0.69 12.32
N ASP A 759 11.42 -1.03 13.50
CA ASP A 759 12.70 -1.72 13.69
C ASP A 759 12.47 -3.11 14.30
N ILE A 760 13.28 -4.10 13.92
CA ILE A 760 13.25 -5.45 14.48
C ILE A 760 14.54 -5.72 15.23
N ILE A 761 14.44 -6.21 16.47
CA ILE A 761 15.57 -6.75 17.23
C ILE A 761 15.48 -8.28 17.22
N LEU A 762 16.56 -8.95 16.81
CA LEU A 762 16.65 -10.39 16.61
C LEU A 762 17.98 -10.94 17.20
N PRO A 763 18.05 -12.19 17.70
CA PRO A 763 19.32 -12.82 18.05
C PRO A 763 20.14 -13.14 16.80
N LYS A 764 21.46 -12.92 16.85
CA LYS A 764 22.39 -13.35 15.79
C LYS A 764 22.75 -14.83 15.95
N TYR A 765 21.90 -15.71 15.43
CA TYR A 765 22.19 -17.15 15.36
C TYR A 765 23.37 -17.44 14.43
N ASP A 766 24.04 -18.57 14.67
CA ASP A 766 25.04 -19.14 13.76
C ASP A 766 24.42 -19.75 12.48
N CYS A 767 23.13 -20.09 12.51
CA CYS A 767 22.38 -20.65 11.39
C CYS A 767 21.49 -19.65 10.62
N LEU A 768 21.72 -18.34 10.77
CA LEU A 768 21.00 -17.32 9.99
C LEU A 768 21.27 -17.46 8.49
N ASN A 769 20.23 -17.34 7.66
CA ASN A 769 20.40 -17.25 6.20
C ASN A 769 20.81 -15.83 5.78
N LEU A 770 22.08 -15.50 5.94
CA LEU A 770 22.62 -14.15 5.75
C LEU A 770 22.55 -13.63 4.30
N SER A 771 22.32 -14.47 3.29
CA SER A 771 22.21 -14.02 1.89
C SER A 771 20.99 -13.11 1.63
N ASN A 772 19.98 -13.19 2.48
CA ASN A 772 18.78 -12.33 2.43
C ASN A 772 18.91 -11.07 3.31
N VAL A 773 20.10 -10.77 3.86
CA VAL A 773 20.36 -9.55 4.63
C VAL A 773 21.21 -8.59 3.79
N LYS A 774 20.62 -7.47 3.39
CA LYS A 774 21.33 -6.38 2.70
C LYS A 774 22.06 -5.50 3.71
N ASP A 775 23.13 -4.86 3.27
CA ASP A 775 23.86 -3.81 4.02
C ASP A 775 24.33 -4.23 5.43
N LEU A 776 24.60 -5.52 5.65
CA LEU A 776 24.96 -6.08 6.95
C LEU A 776 26.33 -5.56 7.44
N GLY A 777 26.30 -4.60 8.37
CA GLY A 777 27.47 -3.99 8.98
C GLY A 777 27.54 -4.17 10.49
N PHE A 778 28.74 -4.06 11.06
CA PHE A 778 28.90 -3.85 12.50
C PHE A 778 28.44 -2.43 12.85
N HIS A 779 27.51 -2.31 13.81
CA HIS A 779 26.93 -1.03 14.22
C HIS A 779 27.59 -0.48 15.48
N ARG A 780 27.64 -1.30 16.54
CA ARG A 780 28.29 -0.98 17.83
C ARG A 780 28.48 -2.25 18.68
N SER A 781 29.14 -2.13 19.82
CA SER A 781 29.03 -3.12 20.89
C SER A 781 28.76 -2.46 22.25
N TYR A 782 28.36 -3.29 23.23
CA TYR A 782 28.16 -2.93 24.63
C TYR A 782 28.38 -4.15 25.51
N SER A 783 28.60 -3.96 26.80
CA SER A 783 28.82 -5.06 27.75
C SER A 783 27.60 -5.25 28.65
N TRP A 784 27.05 -6.47 28.65
CA TRP A 784 25.94 -6.85 29.55
C TRP A 784 26.06 -8.34 29.92
N GLY A 785 25.52 -8.73 31.09
CA GLY A 785 25.50 -10.14 31.51
C GLY A 785 26.87 -10.81 31.66
N GLY A 786 27.95 -10.02 31.82
CA GLY A 786 29.33 -10.52 31.91
C GLY A 786 30.00 -10.83 30.56
N THR A 787 29.43 -10.41 29.43
CA THR A 787 30.02 -10.60 28.09
C THR A 787 29.88 -9.33 27.23
N GLU A 788 30.63 -9.25 26.14
CA GLU A 788 30.37 -8.27 25.08
C GLU A 788 29.18 -8.75 24.24
N ILE A 789 28.31 -7.82 23.85
CA ILE A 789 27.25 -8.04 22.88
C ILE A 789 27.53 -7.12 21.69
N LYS A 790 27.79 -7.73 20.53
CA LYS A 790 27.98 -7.01 19.27
C LYS A 790 26.62 -6.80 18.61
N VAL A 791 26.35 -5.56 18.21
CA VAL A 791 25.16 -5.18 17.44
C VAL A 791 25.58 -5.09 16.00
N TRP A 792 24.95 -5.90 15.16
CA TRP A 792 25.03 -5.80 13.71
C TRP A 792 23.73 -5.18 13.21
N PHE A 793 23.80 -4.38 12.15
CA PHE A 793 22.65 -3.75 11.51
C PHE A 793 22.61 -4.15 10.04
N GLY A 794 21.42 -4.36 9.50
CA GLY A 794 21.21 -4.61 8.07
C GLY A 794 19.72 -4.52 7.71
N LYS A 795 19.40 -4.70 6.43
CA LYS A 795 18.02 -4.66 5.92
C LYS A 795 17.54 -6.04 5.46
N VAL A 796 16.30 -6.37 5.83
CA VAL A 796 15.64 -7.65 5.49
C VAL A 796 14.24 -7.33 4.96
N GLU A 797 13.95 -7.66 3.70
CA GLU A 797 12.73 -7.24 2.98
C GLU A 797 12.41 -5.72 3.11
N GLY A 798 13.46 -4.90 3.12
CA GLY A 798 13.40 -3.44 3.27
C GLY A 798 13.48 -2.92 4.71
N LEU A 799 13.07 -3.75 5.68
CA LEU A 799 12.98 -3.42 7.10
C LEU A 799 14.35 -3.32 7.78
N SER A 800 14.46 -2.41 8.75
CA SER A 800 15.63 -2.26 9.62
C SER A 800 15.72 -3.37 10.65
N VAL A 801 16.86 -4.09 10.71
CA VAL A 801 17.06 -5.20 11.65
C VAL A 801 18.37 -5.06 12.43
N TYR A 802 18.26 -5.15 13.75
CA TYR A 802 19.37 -5.15 14.70
C TYR A 802 19.60 -6.58 15.23
N PHE A 803 20.74 -7.16 14.87
CA PHE A 803 21.14 -8.50 15.29
C PHE A 803 22.06 -8.44 16.51
N LEU A 804 21.60 -8.99 17.64
CA LEU A 804 22.37 -9.03 18.88
C LEU A 804 23.21 -10.32 18.97
N GLU A 805 24.52 -10.16 19.10
CA GLU A 805 25.49 -11.26 19.14
C GLU A 805 26.29 -11.27 20.46
N PRO A 806 25.76 -11.90 21.51
CA PRO A 806 26.50 -12.15 22.75
C PRO A 806 27.71 -13.06 22.48
N GLN A 807 28.91 -12.59 22.81
CA GLN A 807 30.17 -13.31 22.56
C GLN A 807 30.40 -14.50 23.53
N ASN A 808 29.35 -14.95 24.24
CA ASN A 808 29.33 -16.09 25.15
C ASN A 808 28.85 -17.40 24.50
N GLY A 809 28.48 -17.38 23.23
CA GLY A 809 28.06 -18.57 22.47
C GLY A 809 26.70 -19.16 22.84
N LEU A 810 25.82 -18.42 23.53
CA LEU A 810 24.42 -18.85 23.77
C LEU A 810 23.66 -19.09 22.46
N PHE A 811 23.97 -18.34 21.40
CA PHE A 811 23.28 -18.38 20.11
C PHE A 811 24.01 -19.15 19.02
N TRP A 812 25.16 -19.76 19.34
CA TRP A 812 25.90 -20.66 18.43
C TRP A 812 25.52 -22.11 18.76
N LYS A 813 24.48 -22.63 18.10
CA LYS A 813 23.86 -23.94 18.39
C LYS A 813 23.43 -24.71 17.13
N GLY A 814 23.53 -24.11 15.95
CA GLY A 814 22.96 -24.64 14.70
C GLY A 814 21.44 -24.56 14.62
N CYS A 815 20.73 -24.07 15.65
CA CYS A 815 19.28 -23.99 15.67
C CYS A 815 18.70 -22.80 16.47
N ILE A 816 17.49 -22.41 16.09
CA ILE A 816 16.68 -21.40 16.77
C ILE A 816 16.11 -21.97 18.07
N TYR A 817 15.34 -23.07 17.99
CA TYR A 817 14.73 -23.78 19.12
C TYR A 817 15.27 -25.20 19.28
N GLY A 818 15.00 -25.81 20.43
CA GLY A 818 15.26 -27.21 20.74
C GLY A 818 16.48 -27.45 21.63
N CYS A 819 17.08 -26.39 22.18
CA CYS A 819 18.15 -26.55 23.18
C CYS A 819 17.55 -26.67 24.59
N ASN A 820 18.18 -27.50 25.42
CA ASN A 820 17.77 -27.74 26.82
C ASN A 820 17.76 -26.46 27.70
N ASN A 821 18.33 -25.35 27.21
CA ASN A 821 18.38 -24.06 27.89
C ASN A 821 17.74 -22.90 27.08
N ASP A 822 16.78 -23.16 26.19
CA ASP A 822 16.12 -22.11 25.40
C ASP A 822 15.53 -20.97 26.27
N GLY A 823 14.99 -21.27 27.44
CA GLY A 823 14.51 -20.24 28.39
C GLY A 823 15.63 -19.34 28.96
N GLU A 824 16.84 -19.86 29.12
CA GLU A 824 18.02 -19.07 29.50
C GLU A 824 18.50 -18.22 28.30
N ARG A 825 18.62 -18.83 27.11
CA ARG A 825 19.01 -18.15 25.87
C ARG A 825 18.10 -16.94 25.62
N PHE A 826 16.79 -17.14 25.56
CA PHE A 826 15.87 -16.06 25.25
C PHE A 826 15.66 -15.07 26.40
N GLY A 827 15.76 -15.51 27.66
CA GLY A 827 15.81 -14.62 28.82
C GLY A 827 17.00 -13.65 28.77
N PHE A 828 18.19 -14.15 28.41
CA PHE A 828 19.39 -13.32 28.18
C PHE A 828 19.15 -12.33 27.03
N PHE A 829 18.57 -12.78 25.91
CA PHE A 829 18.27 -11.91 24.76
C PHE A 829 17.27 -10.80 25.08
N CYS A 830 16.20 -11.08 25.84
CA CYS A 830 15.21 -10.08 26.24
C CYS A 830 15.83 -8.94 27.05
N HIS A 831 16.72 -9.27 27.99
CA HIS A 831 17.53 -8.29 28.69
C HIS A 831 18.46 -7.52 27.74
N ALA A 832 19.19 -8.23 26.88
CA ALA A 832 20.11 -7.63 25.93
C ALA A 832 19.41 -6.62 25.01
N ALA A 833 18.19 -6.92 24.54
CA ALA A 833 17.38 -6.02 23.71
C ALA A 833 16.95 -4.76 24.45
N LEU A 834 16.46 -4.87 25.68
CA LEU A 834 16.11 -3.72 26.52
C LEU A 834 17.34 -2.85 26.85
N GLU A 835 18.48 -3.48 27.11
CA GLU A 835 19.76 -2.81 27.34
C GLU A 835 20.26 -2.09 26.08
N PHE A 836 20.11 -2.69 24.90
CA PHE A 836 20.46 -2.06 23.61
C PHE A 836 19.60 -0.82 23.34
N LEU A 837 18.29 -0.89 23.60
CA LEU A 837 17.39 0.27 23.48
C LEU A 837 17.82 1.41 24.41
N LEU A 838 18.05 1.10 25.69
CA LEU A 838 18.49 2.07 26.70
C LEU A 838 19.84 2.71 26.31
N GLN A 839 20.85 1.91 25.97
CA GLN A 839 22.19 2.41 25.64
C GLN A 839 22.29 3.07 24.25
N SER A 840 21.25 3.00 23.42
CA SER A 840 21.15 3.70 22.13
C SER A 840 20.28 4.94 22.16
N GLY A 841 19.63 5.26 23.30
CA GLY A 841 18.68 6.36 23.38
C GLY A 841 17.44 6.15 22.50
N PHE A 842 17.11 4.90 22.19
CA PHE A 842 15.91 4.57 21.43
C PHE A 842 14.70 4.65 22.37
N HIS A 843 13.79 5.57 22.07
CA HIS A 843 12.57 5.80 22.83
C HIS A 843 11.33 5.48 21.97
N PRO A 844 11.08 4.20 21.64
CA PRO A 844 9.94 3.82 20.83
C PRO A 844 8.62 4.13 21.54
N ASP A 845 7.55 4.34 20.77
CA ASP A 845 6.19 4.41 21.27
C ASP A 845 5.71 3.04 21.75
N VAL A 846 6.03 2.00 20.99
CA VAL A 846 5.58 0.63 21.24
C VAL A 846 6.76 -0.34 21.13
N ILE A 847 6.87 -1.22 22.11
CA ILE A 847 7.70 -2.43 22.04
C ILE A 847 6.76 -3.61 21.87
N HIS A 848 6.75 -4.20 20.67
CA HIS A 848 5.90 -5.32 20.31
C HIS A 848 6.66 -6.64 20.52
N CYS A 849 6.20 -7.42 21.49
CA CYS A 849 6.76 -8.69 21.89
C CYS A 849 5.94 -9.85 21.33
N HIS A 850 6.60 -10.84 20.72
CA HIS A 850 5.99 -12.04 20.18
C HIS A 850 6.32 -13.31 20.98
N ASP A 851 5.26 -13.99 21.42
CA ASP A 851 5.24 -15.31 22.08
C ASP A 851 6.13 -15.45 23.35
N TRP A 852 6.10 -16.63 23.99
CA TRP A 852 6.80 -16.97 25.23
C TRP A 852 8.32 -16.66 25.20
N SER A 853 8.93 -16.65 24.02
CA SER A 853 10.35 -16.38 23.81
C SER A 853 10.73 -14.91 24.04
N SER A 854 9.84 -13.96 23.75
CA SER A 854 10.06 -12.53 24.08
C SER A 854 9.28 -12.06 25.30
N ALA A 855 8.40 -12.90 25.84
CA ALA A 855 7.62 -12.63 27.06
C ALA A 855 8.41 -11.99 28.22
N PRO A 856 9.70 -12.33 28.50
CA PRO A 856 10.47 -11.65 29.53
C PRO A 856 10.60 -10.14 29.36
N VAL A 857 10.61 -9.60 28.13
CA VAL A 857 10.65 -8.15 27.88
C VAL A 857 9.53 -7.44 28.65
N ALA A 858 8.31 -7.99 28.66
CA ALA A 858 7.14 -7.31 29.21
C ALA A 858 7.28 -6.96 30.69
N TRP A 859 7.74 -7.89 31.53
CA TRP A 859 7.98 -7.61 32.95
C TRP A 859 9.32 -6.93 33.19
N LEU A 860 10.39 -7.33 32.48
CA LEU A 860 11.72 -6.74 32.68
C LEU A 860 11.70 -5.24 32.36
N PHE A 861 10.96 -4.82 31.34
CA PHE A 861 10.76 -3.43 30.98
C PHE A 861 10.16 -2.63 32.15
N LYS A 862 8.99 -3.08 32.65
CA LYS A 862 8.24 -2.40 33.72
C LYS A 862 8.96 -2.46 35.08
N GLU A 863 9.61 -3.58 35.40
CA GLU A 863 10.34 -3.79 36.66
C GLU A 863 11.67 -3.02 36.70
N ASN A 864 12.44 -3.02 35.59
CA ASN A 864 13.85 -2.61 35.61
C ASN A 864 14.22 -1.44 34.68
N TYR A 865 13.46 -1.11 33.62
CA TYR A 865 13.88 -0.14 32.60
C TYR A 865 13.02 1.14 32.51
N THR A 866 11.72 1.07 32.87
CA THR A 866 10.82 2.24 32.88
C THR A 866 11.37 3.40 33.73
N HIS A 867 12.08 3.12 34.82
CA HIS A 867 12.67 4.14 35.70
C HIS A 867 14.00 4.74 35.22
N TYR A 868 14.63 4.17 34.19
CA TYR A 868 16.01 4.53 33.78
C TYR A 868 16.10 5.26 32.42
N GLY A 869 14.97 5.45 31.72
CA GLY A 869 14.92 6.27 30.50
C GLY A 869 13.84 5.85 29.50
N LEU A 870 13.39 4.59 29.54
CA LEU A 870 12.37 4.06 28.62
C LEU A 870 10.93 4.29 29.13
N SER A 871 10.66 5.43 29.78
CA SER A 871 9.40 5.66 30.51
C SER A 871 8.15 5.86 29.64
N LYS A 872 8.32 6.17 28.35
CA LYS A 872 7.22 6.44 27.41
C LYS A 872 6.70 5.20 26.67
N ALA A 873 7.52 4.17 26.50
CA ALA A 873 7.20 3.05 25.62
C ALA A 873 6.11 2.14 26.22
N ARG A 874 5.28 1.58 25.35
CA ARG A 874 4.16 0.71 25.71
C ARG A 874 4.39 -0.72 25.22
N ILE A 875 4.05 -1.69 26.06
CA ILE A 875 4.27 -3.11 25.78
C ILE A 875 3.00 -3.68 25.13
N VAL A 876 3.14 -4.16 23.91
CA VAL A 876 2.12 -4.94 23.21
C VAL A 876 2.61 -6.38 23.07
N PHE A 877 1.79 -7.37 23.46
CA PHE A 877 2.19 -8.77 23.47
C PHE A 877 1.28 -9.65 22.60
N THR A 878 1.85 -10.33 21.60
CA THR A 878 1.12 -11.25 20.70
C THR A 878 1.43 -12.71 21.02
N ILE A 879 0.40 -13.48 21.37
CA ILE A 879 0.46 -14.94 21.54
C ILE A 879 0.25 -15.58 20.17
N HIS A 880 1.25 -16.30 19.66
CA HIS A 880 1.13 -17.06 18.40
C HIS A 880 0.70 -18.51 18.63
N ASN A 881 1.12 -19.15 19.74
CA ASN A 881 0.58 -20.46 20.14
C ASN A 881 0.67 -20.70 21.67
N LEU A 882 -0.48 -20.70 22.35
CA LEU A 882 -0.55 -20.76 23.82
C LEU A 882 -0.03 -22.07 24.44
N GLU A 883 0.11 -23.15 23.66
CA GLU A 883 0.67 -24.42 24.15
C GLU A 883 2.14 -24.31 24.57
N PHE A 884 2.88 -23.33 24.06
CA PHE A 884 4.30 -23.14 24.36
C PHE A 884 4.49 -22.04 25.41
N GLY A 885 5.18 -22.38 26.51
CA GLY A 885 5.61 -21.39 27.51
C GLY A 885 4.48 -20.64 28.23
N ALA A 886 3.28 -21.22 28.34
CA ALA A 886 2.12 -20.64 29.02
C ALA A 886 2.40 -19.93 30.38
N PRO A 887 3.31 -20.40 31.26
CA PRO A 887 3.66 -19.66 32.48
C PRO A 887 4.37 -18.32 32.23
N LEU A 888 5.22 -18.25 31.19
CA LEU A 888 5.92 -17.02 30.80
C LEU A 888 4.96 -16.06 30.10
N ILE A 889 4.08 -16.59 29.22
CA ILE A 889 2.95 -15.84 28.65
C ILE A 889 2.08 -15.25 29.77
N GLY A 890 1.72 -16.05 30.79
CA GLY A 890 0.94 -15.59 31.94
C GLY A 890 1.61 -14.46 32.72
N LYS A 891 2.94 -14.47 32.89
CA LYS A 891 3.63 -13.31 33.47
C LYS A 891 3.62 -12.11 32.49
N ALA A 892 3.90 -12.30 31.20
CA ALA A 892 3.85 -11.18 30.23
C ALA A 892 2.47 -10.51 30.16
N MET A 893 1.38 -11.28 30.17
CA MET A 893 -0.01 -10.79 30.17
C MET A 893 -0.31 -9.89 31.39
N GLN A 894 0.36 -10.07 32.53
CA GLN A 894 0.20 -9.17 33.67
C GLN A 894 0.76 -7.77 33.36
N TYR A 895 1.96 -7.68 32.76
CA TYR A 895 2.73 -6.44 32.61
C TYR A 895 2.55 -5.71 31.25
N ALA A 896 2.03 -6.39 30.22
CA ALA A 896 1.72 -5.78 28.93
C ALA A 896 0.58 -4.74 29.06
N ASP A 897 0.68 -3.60 28.34
CA ASP A 897 -0.37 -2.57 28.34
C ASP A 897 -1.59 -3.06 27.53
N LYS A 898 -1.35 -3.67 26.37
CA LYS A 898 -2.34 -4.40 25.55
C LYS A 898 -1.79 -5.75 25.11
N ALA A 899 -2.66 -6.72 24.85
CA ALA A 899 -2.29 -8.04 24.35
C ALA A 899 -3.22 -8.52 23.24
N THR A 900 -2.74 -9.44 22.41
CA THR A 900 -3.53 -10.06 21.34
C THR A 900 -3.11 -11.50 21.04
N THR A 901 -3.93 -12.20 20.25
CA THR A 901 -3.59 -13.45 19.60
C THR A 901 -4.18 -13.45 18.18
N VAL A 902 -3.67 -14.35 17.35
CA VAL A 902 -3.72 -14.30 15.89
C VAL A 902 -5.08 -14.67 15.24
N SER A 903 -6.19 -14.58 15.99
CA SER A 903 -7.56 -14.88 15.52
C SER A 903 -8.65 -14.42 16.53
N PRO A 904 -9.76 -13.80 16.07
CA PRO A 904 -10.98 -13.56 16.85
C PRO A 904 -11.69 -14.81 17.40
N THR A 905 -11.61 -15.96 16.74
CA THR A 905 -12.14 -17.22 17.27
C THR A 905 -11.19 -17.88 18.26
N TYR A 906 -9.88 -17.91 17.99
CA TYR A 906 -8.90 -18.47 18.92
C TYR A 906 -8.82 -17.69 20.23
N SER A 907 -8.94 -16.35 20.20
CA SER A 907 -9.00 -15.54 21.43
C SER A 907 -10.18 -15.92 22.33
N ARG A 908 -11.32 -16.32 21.73
CA ARG A 908 -12.49 -16.85 22.42
C ARG A 908 -12.27 -18.29 22.89
N GLU A 909 -11.70 -19.17 22.07
CA GLU A 909 -11.33 -20.54 22.46
C GLU A 909 -10.39 -20.57 23.68
N VAL A 910 -9.38 -19.69 23.75
CA VAL A 910 -8.43 -19.63 24.88
C VAL A 910 -8.87 -18.74 26.05
N SER A 911 -10.00 -18.04 25.94
CA SER A 911 -10.45 -17.04 26.93
C SER A 911 -10.60 -17.61 28.37
N GLY A 912 -10.99 -18.88 28.49
CA GLY A 912 -11.13 -19.59 29.76
C GLY A 912 -9.82 -20.14 30.35
N ASN A 913 -8.68 -19.96 29.68
CA ASN A 913 -7.38 -20.43 30.20
C ASN A 913 -6.96 -19.56 31.42
N PRO A 914 -6.51 -20.14 32.54
CA PRO A 914 -6.09 -19.40 33.73
C PRO A 914 -5.04 -18.30 33.50
N VAL A 915 -4.22 -18.38 32.43
CA VAL A 915 -3.22 -17.34 32.12
C VAL A 915 -3.77 -16.16 31.29
N ILE A 916 -5.00 -16.30 30.77
CA ILE A 916 -5.67 -15.33 29.89
C ILE A 916 -6.89 -14.71 30.57
N ALA A 917 -7.69 -15.52 31.27
CA ALA A 917 -8.94 -15.10 31.92
C ALA A 917 -8.82 -13.86 32.83
N PRO A 918 -7.75 -13.65 33.63
CA PRO A 918 -7.57 -12.44 34.44
C PRO A 918 -7.28 -11.16 33.64
N HIS A 919 -7.08 -11.26 32.33
CA HIS A 919 -6.55 -10.20 31.46
C HIS A 919 -7.40 -9.93 30.22
N LEU A 920 -8.62 -10.50 30.16
CA LEU A 920 -9.54 -10.38 29.01
C LEU A 920 -9.85 -8.92 28.63
N TYR A 921 -9.92 -8.00 29.60
CA TYR A 921 -10.17 -6.57 29.36
C TYR A 921 -9.11 -5.86 28.49
N LYS A 922 -7.95 -6.50 28.25
CA LYS A 922 -6.88 -6.00 27.38
C LYS A 922 -6.41 -7.01 26.34
N PHE A 923 -7.15 -8.11 26.14
CA PHE A 923 -6.78 -9.21 25.24
C PHE A 923 -7.72 -9.31 24.03
N HIS A 924 -7.15 -9.17 22.83
CA HIS A 924 -7.91 -9.04 21.57
C HIS A 924 -7.57 -10.18 20.61
N GLY A 925 -8.48 -10.51 19.69
CA GLY A 925 -8.14 -11.39 18.56
C GLY A 925 -7.99 -10.58 17.28
N ILE A 926 -6.80 -10.58 16.67
CA ILE A 926 -6.52 -9.93 15.39
C ILE A 926 -6.03 -11.01 14.43
N LEU A 927 -6.67 -11.15 13.27
CA LEU A 927 -6.33 -12.18 12.30
C LEU A 927 -5.02 -11.84 11.57
N ASN A 928 -4.17 -12.83 11.27
CA ASN A 928 -2.99 -12.60 10.43
C ASN A 928 -3.35 -12.47 8.95
N GLY A 929 -2.57 -11.68 8.22
CA GLY A 929 -2.52 -11.75 6.75
C GLY A 929 -1.42 -12.68 6.23
N ILE A 930 -1.33 -12.81 4.91
CA ILE A 930 -0.14 -13.31 4.19
C ILE A 930 0.57 -12.17 3.46
N ASP A 931 1.87 -12.31 3.19
CA ASP A 931 2.59 -11.39 2.30
C ASP A 931 2.23 -11.71 0.84
N PRO A 932 1.63 -10.77 0.09
CA PRO A 932 1.24 -10.99 -1.30
C PRO A 932 2.41 -10.97 -2.28
N ASP A 933 3.63 -10.61 -1.86
CA ASP A 933 4.84 -10.64 -2.69
C ASP A 933 5.57 -11.99 -2.59
N ILE A 934 5.52 -12.61 -1.42
CA ILE A 934 6.03 -13.97 -1.20
C ILE A 934 5.08 -14.99 -1.85
N TRP A 935 3.76 -14.76 -1.72
CA TRP A 935 2.73 -15.68 -2.19
C TRP A 935 2.00 -15.13 -3.43
N ASP A 936 2.74 -14.92 -4.53
CA ASP A 936 2.18 -14.38 -5.78
C ASP A 936 2.22 -15.38 -6.96
N PRO A 937 1.12 -16.06 -7.33
CA PRO A 937 1.10 -16.94 -8.50
C PRO A 937 1.42 -16.25 -9.84
N PHE A 938 1.38 -14.91 -9.89
CA PHE A 938 1.77 -14.15 -11.07
C PHE A 938 3.28 -13.92 -11.16
N ASN A 939 4.02 -13.84 -10.04
CA ASN A 939 5.46 -13.59 -10.02
C ASN A 939 6.32 -14.73 -9.43
N ASP A 940 5.69 -15.79 -8.92
CA ASP A 940 6.35 -17.00 -8.42
C ASP A 940 7.19 -17.68 -9.50
N LYS A 941 8.45 -17.96 -9.16
CA LYS A 941 9.49 -18.55 -10.01
C LYS A 941 9.52 -20.08 -9.94
N PHE A 942 8.74 -20.69 -9.05
CA PHE A 942 8.62 -22.14 -8.89
C PHE A 942 7.47 -22.74 -9.71
N LEU A 943 6.68 -21.92 -10.39
CA LEU A 943 5.55 -22.33 -11.23
C LEU A 943 5.95 -22.45 -12.72
N PRO A 944 5.40 -23.42 -13.46
CA PRO A 944 5.68 -23.57 -14.90
C PRO A 944 4.99 -22.49 -15.76
N VAL A 945 3.91 -21.88 -15.25
CA VAL A 945 3.11 -20.84 -15.89
C VAL A 945 2.68 -19.86 -14.81
N SER A 946 2.95 -18.56 -15.00
CA SER A 946 2.43 -17.50 -14.13
C SER A 946 0.94 -17.27 -14.38
N TYR A 947 0.14 -17.11 -13.31
CA TYR A 947 -1.30 -16.92 -13.45
C TYR A 947 -1.91 -15.93 -12.45
N THR A 948 -3.13 -15.50 -12.77
CA THR A 948 -3.99 -14.62 -11.96
C THR A 948 -5.37 -15.26 -11.82
N SER A 949 -6.34 -14.57 -11.21
CA SER A 949 -7.74 -15.04 -11.17
C SER A 949 -8.38 -15.15 -12.57
N GLU A 950 -7.81 -14.49 -13.58
CA GLU A 950 -8.28 -14.48 -14.97
C GLU A 950 -8.02 -15.83 -15.68
N ASN A 951 -6.81 -16.39 -15.50
CA ASN A 951 -6.35 -17.62 -16.16
C ASN A 951 -6.02 -18.77 -15.19
N VAL A 952 -6.64 -18.74 -13.99
CA VAL A 952 -6.40 -19.70 -12.89
C VAL A 952 -6.52 -21.16 -13.33
N VAL A 953 -7.48 -21.52 -14.19
CA VAL A 953 -7.71 -22.91 -14.63
C VAL A 953 -6.51 -23.45 -15.42
N GLU A 954 -5.91 -22.62 -16.27
CA GLU A 954 -4.75 -22.99 -17.09
C GLU A 954 -3.48 -23.09 -16.25
N GLY A 955 -3.23 -22.09 -15.40
CA GLY A 955 -2.08 -22.07 -14.49
C GLY A 955 -2.07 -23.24 -13.50
N LYS A 956 -3.23 -23.52 -12.87
CA LYS A 956 -3.38 -24.68 -11.97
C LYS A 956 -3.26 -26.01 -12.71
N LYS A 957 -3.74 -26.13 -13.95
CA LYS A 957 -3.55 -27.32 -14.78
C LYS A 957 -2.07 -27.55 -15.09
N ALA A 958 -1.34 -26.54 -15.55
CA ALA A 958 0.09 -26.63 -15.83
C ALA A 958 0.88 -27.00 -14.56
N ALA A 959 0.55 -26.39 -13.41
CA ALA A 959 1.12 -26.74 -12.12
C ALA A 959 0.80 -28.20 -11.71
N LYS A 960 -0.43 -28.69 -11.94
CA LYS A 960 -0.85 -30.07 -11.65
C LYS A 960 -0.05 -31.07 -12.47
N GLU A 961 0.11 -30.85 -13.78
CA GLU A 961 0.90 -31.72 -14.66
C GLU A 961 2.39 -31.72 -14.27
N ALA A 962 2.94 -30.55 -13.94
CA ALA A 962 4.33 -30.42 -13.47
C ALA A 962 4.56 -31.07 -12.09
N LEU A 963 3.61 -30.95 -11.16
CA LEU A 963 3.66 -31.65 -9.87
C LEU A 963 3.61 -33.16 -10.08
N GLN A 964 2.61 -33.66 -10.82
CA GLN A 964 2.45 -35.09 -11.13
C GLN A 964 3.74 -35.66 -11.71
N GLN A 965 4.39 -34.95 -12.64
CA GLN A 965 5.71 -35.32 -13.17
C GLN A 965 6.83 -35.28 -12.11
N ARG A 966 6.94 -34.21 -11.30
CA ARG A 966 7.99 -34.07 -10.26
C ARG A 966 7.89 -35.12 -9.15
N VAL A 967 6.69 -35.55 -8.77
CA VAL A 967 6.49 -36.57 -7.70
C VAL A 967 6.25 -37.99 -8.22
N GLY A 968 6.21 -38.21 -9.54
CA GLY A 968 6.05 -39.53 -10.16
C GLY A 968 4.62 -40.09 -10.13
N LEU A 969 3.62 -39.23 -9.99
CA LEU A 969 2.20 -39.62 -10.07
C LEU A 969 1.76 -39.76 -11.54
N LYS A 970 0.67 -40.49 -11.76
CA LYS A 970 0.02 -40.58 -13.07
C LYS A 970 -0.48 -39.19 -13.49
N ARG A 971 -0.04 -38.72 -14.67
CA ARG A 971 -0.59 -37.53 -15.31
C ARG A 971 -2.02 -37.81 -15.77
N ALA A 972 -2.99 -37.18 -15.12
CA ALA A 972 -4.43 -37.33 -15.35
C ALA A 972 -5.19 -36.15 -14.73
N ASP A 973 -6.32 -35.77 -15.32
CA ASP A 973 -7.25 -34.85 -14.66
C ASP A 973 -8.07 -35.62 -13.61
N LEU A 974 -7.55 -35.62 -12.39
CA LEU A 974 -8.17 -36.15 -11.18
C LEU A 974 -8.12 -35.06 -10.08
N PRO A 975 -9.00 -35.12 -9.07
CA PRO A 975 -8.93 -34.20 -7.94
C PRO A 975 -7.70 -34.54 -7.10
N LEU A 976 -6.81 -33.57 -6.91
CA LEU A 976 -5.57 -33.67 -6.14
C LEU A 976 -5.72 -32.92 -4.82
N ILE A 977 -5.51 -33.64 -3.71
CA ILE A 977 -5.49 -33.07 -2.36
C ILE A 977 -4.04 -32.88 -1.91
N GLY A 978 -3.65 -31.63 -1.69
CA GLY A 978 -2.38 -31.27 -1.09
C GLY A 978 -2.47 -31.15 0.43
N ILE A 979 -1.41 -31.57 1.13
CA ILE A 979 -1.28 -31.48 2.59
C ILE A 979 0.11 -30.90 2.89
N ILE A 980 0.19 -29.65 3.35
CA ILE A 980 1.46 -28.98 3.68
C ILE A 980 1.43 -28.63 5.17
N THR A 981 2.15 -29.38 6.01
CA THR A 981 2.10 -29.16 7.47
C THR A 981 3.23 -29.86 8.23
N ARG A 982 3.55 -29.36 9.45
CA ARG A 982 4.39 -30.11 10.40
C ARG A 982 3.59 -31.28 10.97
N LEU A 983 4.16 -32.48 11.01
CA LEU A 983 3.47 -33.69 11.45
C LEU A 983 3.51 -33.81 12.99
N THR A 984 2.59 -33.09 13.65
CA THR A 984 2.44 -33.06 15.12
C THR A 984 0.99 -33.36 15.53
N HIS A 985 0.76 -33.67 16.81
CA HIS A 985 -0.59 -33.95 17.32
C HIS A 985 -1.57 -32.79 17.07
N GLN A 986 -1.12 -31.54 17.25
CA GLN A 986 -1.88 -30.31 16.93
C GLN A 986 -2.49 -30.36 15.52
N LYS A 987 -1.71 -30.81 14.53
CA LYS A 987 -2.08 -30.79 13.11
C LYS A 987 -2.93 -32.01 12.69
N GLY A 988 -3.47 -32.75 13.66
CA GLY A 988 -4.45 -33.81 13.40
C GLY A 988 -3.87 -35.01 12.65
N ILE A 989 -2.65 -35.45 12.96
CA ILE A 989 -1.98 -36.55 12.23
C ILE A 989 -2.81 -37.83 12.05
N HIS A 990 -3.74 -38.15 12.97
CA HIS A 990 -4.66 -39.29 12.79
C HIS A 990 -5.75 -38.99 11.74
N LEU A 991 -6.26 -37.76 11.70
CA LEU A 991 -7.18 -37.26 10.67
C LEU A 991 -6.49 -37.17 9.30
N ILE A 992 -5.23 -36.73 9.25
CA ILE A 992 -4.39 -36.78 8.03
C ILE A 992 -4.28 -38.21 7.51
N LYS A 993 -3.88 -39.18 8.35
CA LYS A 993 -3.74 -40.58 7.95
C LYS A 993 -5.06 -41.17 7.45
N HIS A 994 -6.19 -40.82 8.06
CA HIS A 994 -7.53 -41.23 7.60
C HIS A 994 -7.91 -40.59 6.25
N ALA A 995 -7.73 -39.27 6.11
CA ALA A 995 -8.10 -38.52 4.91
C ALA A 995 -7.35 -38.98 3.65
N ILE A 996 -6.08 -39.38 3.78
CA ILE A 996 -5.29 -39.92 2.66
C ILE A 996 -5.98 -41.16 2.07
N TRP A 997 -6.41 -42.11 2.91
CA TRP A 997 -7.16 -43.28 2.45
C TRP A 997 -8.52 -42.89 1.87
N ARG A 998 -9.29 -42.01 2.54
CA ARG A 998 -10.60 -41.59 2.06
C ARG A 998 -10.56 -40.92 0.68
N ALA A 999 -9.54 -40.11 0.43
CA ALA A 999 -9.32 -39.47 -0.86
C ALA A 999 -9.04 -40.51 -1.97
N LEU A 1000 -8.18 -41.50 -1.67
CA LEU A 1000 -7.86 -42.58 -2.61
C LEU A 1000 -9.07 -43.49 -2.89
N ASP A 1001 -9.91 -43.77 -1.90
CA ASP A 1001 -11.20 -44.47 -2.07
C ASP A 1001 -12.16 -43.69 -2.98
N ARG A 1002 -12.16 -42.36 -2.89
CA ARG A 1002 -12.95 -41.44 -3.72
C ARG A 1002 -12.31 -41.14 -5.10
N GLY A 1003 -11.22 -41.82 -5.45
CA GLY A 1003 -10.57 -41.70 -6.76
C GLY A 1003 -9.60 -40.52 -6.91
N SER A 1004 -9.34 -39.76 -5.85
CA SER A 1004 -8.39 -38.64 -5.85
C SER A 1004 -6.93 -39.08 -5.96
N GLN A 1005 -6.07 -38.09 -6.20
CA GLN A 1005 -4.64 -38.15 -5.90
C GLN A 1005 -4.32 -37.37 -4.61
N VAL A 1006 -3.22 -37.70 -3.95
CA VAL A 1006 -2.80 -37.06 -2.69
C VAL A 1006 -1.29 -36.79 -2.69
N VAL A 1007 -0.89 -35.57 -2.32
CA VAL A 1007 0.52 -35.19 -2.09
C VAL A 1007 0.66 -34.56 -0.72
N LEU A 1008 1.50 -35.14 0.14
CA LEU A 1008 1.86 -34.58 1.44
C LEU A 1008 3.30 -34.05 1.43
N LEU A 1009 3.51 -32.86 1.97
CA LEU A 1009 4.81 -32.27 2.27
C LEU A 1009 4.88 -31.93 3.77
N GLY A 1010 5.83 -32.52 4.49
CA GLY A 1010 5.96 -32.27 5.94
C GLY A 1010 6.73 -33.32 6.72
N SER A 1011 7.48 -32.89 7.73
CA SER A 1011 8.23 -33.74 8.65
C SER A 1011 7.67 -33.70 10.08
N ALA A 1012 7.97 -34.74 10.87
CA ALA A 1012 7.66 -34.82 12.30
C ALA A 1012 8.92 -34.56 13.15
N PRO A 1013 8.83 -33.78 14.24
CA PRO A 1013 9.92 -33.64 15.20
C PRO A 1013 10.05 -34.83 16.16
N ASP A 1014 9.00 -35.66 16.29
CA ASP A 1014 9.06 -36.94 17.01
C ASP A 1014 9.45 -38.06 16.03
N PRO A 1015 10.60 -38.75 16.22
CA PRO A 1015 11.03 -39.83 15.34
C PRO A 1015 10.03 -40.98 15.21
N ARG A 1016 9.16 -41.20 16.21
CA ARG A 1016 8.11 -42.21 16.16
C ARG A 1016 7.02 -41.82 15.16
N ILE A 1017 6.60 -40.56 15.18
CA ILE A 1017 5.63 -40.01 14.22
C ILE A 1017 6.25 -39.97 12.82
N GLN A 1018 7.54 -39.62 12.70
CA GLN A 1018 8.25 -39.67 11.41
C GLN A 1018 8.23 -41.10 10.83
N ASN A 1019 8.59 -42.10 11.64
CA ASN A 1019 8.59 -43.51 11.22
C ASN A 1019 7.17 -44.02 10.88
N ASP A 1020 6.15 -43.60 11.62
CA ASP A 1020 4.73 -43.87 11.31
C ASP A 1020 4.36 -43.42 9.89
N PHE A 1021 4.79 -42.21 9.49
CA PHE A 1021 4.55 -41.67 8.16
C PHE A 1021 5.46 -42.28 7.09
N VAL A 1022 6.70 -42.67 7.42
CA VAL A 1022 7.58 -43.44 6.51
C VAL A 1022 6.95 -44.81 6.20
N ASN A 1023 6.42 -45.52 7.20
CA ASN A 1023 5.72 -46.78 7.02
C ASN A 1023 4.47 -46.63 6.14
N LEU A 1024 3.67 -45.58 6.37
CA LEU A 1024 2.51 -45.25 5.53
C LEU A 1024 2.93 -44.91 4.09
N ALA A 1025 4.01 -44.15 3.91
CA ALA A 1025 4.56 -43.85 2.59
C ALA A 1025 5.02 -45.12 1.85
N SER A 1026 5.65 -46.07 2.54
CA SER A 1026 6.02 -47.37 1.97
C SER A 1026 4.79 -48.22 1.59
N GLN A 1027 3.76 -48.25 2.44
CA GLN A 1027 2.51 -48.96 2.14
C GLN A 1027 1.79 -48.36 0.92
N LEU A 1028 1.72 -47.03 0.85
CA LEU A 1028 1.10 -46.31 -0.27
C LEU A 1028 1.94 -46.42 -1.55
N HIS A 1029 3.28 -46.45 -1.47
CA HIS A 1029 4.09 -46.72 -2.65
C HIS A 1029 3.84 -48.13 -3.21
N SER A 1030 3.71 -49.15 -2.35
CA SER A 1030 3.42 -50.52 -2.77
C SER A 1030 2.02 -50.76 -3.34
N THR A 1031 1.06 -49.83 -3.15
CA THR A 1031 -0.36 -50.05 -3.49
C THR A 1031 -1.00 -48.93 -4.34
N HIS A 1032 -0.42 -47.74 -4.34
CA HIS A 1032 -0.99 -46.49 -4.82
C HIS A 1032 0.08 -45.53 -5.40
N HIS A 1033 1.22 -46.06 -5.89
CA HIS A 1033 2.36 -45.26 -6.39
C HIS A 1033 2.01 -44.15 -7.39
N ASP A 1034 0.95 -44.35 -8.18
CA ASP A 1034 0.47 -43.51 -9.25
C ASP A 1034 -0.55 -42.46 -8.77
N ARG A 1035 -0.99 -42.55 -7.50
CA ARG A 1035 -1.99 -41.66 -6.89
C ARG A 1035 -1.56 -41.02 -5.56
N ALA A 1036 -0.57 -41.55 -4.84
CA ALA A 1036 -0.16 -41.05 -3.53
C ALA A 1036 1.36 -40.82 -3.40
N ARG A 1037 1.77 -39.62 -2.95
CA ARG A 1037 3.16 -39.32 -2.55
C ARG A 1037 3.21 -38.64 -1.18
N LEU A 1038 4.18 -39.06 -0.36
CA LEU A 1038 4.55 -38.35 0.87
C LEU A 1038 6.03 -37.94 0.81
N CYS A 1039 6.27 -36.63 0.88
CA CYS A 1039 7.59 -36.00 0.93
C CYS A 1039 7.86 -35.55 2.37
N LEU A 1040 8.60 -36.36 3.12
CA LEU A 1040 8.71 -36.24 4.59
C LEU A 1040 9.85 -35.31 5.05
N THR A 1041 10.12 -34.27 4.27
CA THR A 1041 11.20 -33.27 4.42
C THR A 1041 10.68 -31.87 4.11
N TYR A 1042 11.50 -30.83 4.31
CA TYR A 1042 11.21 -29.47 3.81
C TYR A 1042 11.71 -29.32 2.37
N ASP A 1043 10.92 -28.68 1.51
CA ASP A 1043 11.25 -28.34 0.11
C ASP A 1043 10.35 -27.14 -0.28
N GLU A 1044 10.86 -25.92 -0.20
CA GLU A 1044 10.06 -24.70 -0.47
C GLU A 1044 9.61 -24.61 -1.94
N PRO A 1045 10.47 -24.87 -2.95
CA PRO A 1045 10.02 -24.97 -4.34
C PRO A 1045 8.93 -26.04 -4.57
N LEU A 1046 8.78 -27.04 -3.70
CA LEU A 1046 7.67 -28.00 -3.74
C LEU A 1046 6.43 -27.50 -2.99
N SER A 1047 6.58 -26.69 -1.95
CA SER A 1047 5.45 -26.13 -1.19
C SER A 1047 4.59 -25.24 -2.11
N HIS A 1048 5.22 -24.30 -2.80
CA HIS A 1048 4.63 -23.44 -3.83
C HIS A 1048 3.93 -24.25 -4.94
N LEU A 1049 4.65 -25.23 -5.51
CA LEU A 1049 4.10 -26.07 -6.58
C LEU A 1049 2.88 -26.90 -6.10
N ILE A 1050 2.86 -27.39 -4.86
CA ILE A 1050 1.69 -28.07 -4.29
C ILE A 1050 0.52 -27.10 -4.08
N TYR A 1051 0.76 -25.88 -3.59
CA TYR A 1051 -0.29 -24.86 -3.47
C TYR A 1051 -0.90 -24.50 -4.83
N ALA A 1052 -0.12 -24.45 -5.91
CA ALA A 1052 -0.62 -24.21 -7.27
C ALA A 1052 -1.35 -25.43 -7.86
N ALA A 1053 -0.76 -26.62 -7.74
CA ALA A 1053 -1.20 -27.85 -8.41
C ALA A 1053 -2.46 -28.51 -7.81
N SER A 1054 -2.71 -28.29 -6.52
CA SER A 1054 -3.83 -28.92 -5.82
C SER A 1054 -5.17 -28.33 -6.25
N ASP A 1055 -6.20 -29.15 -6.27
CA ASP A 1055 -7.59 -28.66 -6.29
C ASP A 1055 -8.02 -28.29 -4.87
N PHE A 1056 -7.57 -29.08 -3.88
CA PHE A 1056 -7.90 -28.93 -2.47
C PHE A 1056 -6.67 -28.91 -1.57
N ILE A 1057 -6.67 -28.08 -0.52
CA ILE A 1057 -5.67 -28.13 0.55
C ILE A 1057 -6.33 -28.52 1.87
N LEU A 1058 -5.91 -29.64 2.45
CA LEU A 1058 -6.50 -30.19 3.66
C LEU A 1058 -5.75 -29.73 4.93
N VAL A 1059 -6.47 -29.08 5.86
CA VAL A 1059 -5.95 -28.59 7.14
C VAL A 1059 -6.82 -29.11 8.31
N PRO A 1060 -6.62 -30.36 8.77
CA PRO A 1060 -7.50 -31.03 9.73
C PRO A 1060 -7.01 -30.82 11.17
N SER A 1061 -6.59 -29.60 11.51
CA SER A 1061 -5.96 -29.29 12.80
C SER A 1061 -6.93 -29.44 13.98
N ILE A 1062 -6.44 -30.02 15.08
CA ILE A 1062 -7.17 -30.20 16.35
C ILE A 1062 -7.41 -28.83 17.02
N PHE A 1063 -6.45 -27.91 16.88
CA PHE A 1063 -6.58 -26.49 17.16
C PHE A 1063 -5.61 -25.73 16.25
N GLU A 1064 -5.99 -24.54 15.80
CA GLU A 1064 -5.17 -23.73 14.90
C GLU A 1064 -5.27 -22.25 15.26
N PRO A 1065 -4.25 -21.65 15.90
CA PRO A 1065 -4.29 -20.26 16.35
C PRO A 1065 -4.67 -19.29 15.22
N CYS A 1066 -4.08 -19.46 14.03
CA CYS A 1066 -4.52 -18.77 12.81
C CYS A 1066 -4.55 -19.74 11.63
N GLY A 1067 -3.38 -20.33 11.33
CA GLY A 1067 -3.12 -20.99 10.07
C GLY A 1067 -2.80 -19.96 8.98
N LEU A 1068 -1.71 -20.20 8.24
CA LEU A 1068 -1.38 -19.48 7.01
C LEU A 1068 -1.65 -20.35 5.78
N THR A 1069 -1.56 -21.67 5.92
CA THR A 1069 -1.74 -22.68 4.85
C THR A 1069 -3.04 -22.52 4.07
N GLN A 1070 -4.16 -22.19 4.71
CA GLN A 1070 -5.44 -21.97 4.05
C GLN A 1070 -5.51 -20.62 3.31
N LEU A 1071 -4.82 -19.58 3.82
CA LEU A 1071 -4.72 -18.28 3.15
C LEU A 1071 -3.86 -18.41 1.88
N THR A 1072 -2.71 -19.07 2.00
CA THR A 1072 -1.85 -19.39 0.85
C THR A 1072 -2.57 -20.29 -0.16
N ALA A 1073 -3.34 -21.28 0.29
CA ALA A 1073 -4.16 -22.11 -0.61
C ALA A 1073 -5.13 -21.27 -1.44
N MET A 1074 -5.93 -20.42 -0.80
CA MET A 1074 -6.88 -19.53 -1.47
C MET A 1074 -6.19 -18.57 -2.45
N ARG A 1075 -5.05 -17.98 -2.06
CA ARG A 1075 -4.23 -17.12 -2.93
C ARG A 1075 -3.75 -17.84 -4.21
N TYR A 1076 -3.56 -19.16 -4.17
CA TYR A 1076 -3.16 -20.00 -5.31
C TYR A 1076 -4.37 -20.69 -6.00
N GLY A 1077 -5.60 -20.30 -5.67
CA GLY A 1077 -6.83 -20.86 -6.25
C GLY A 1077 -7.16 -22.28 -5.78
N SER A 1078 -6.53 -22.76 -4.71
CA SER A 1078 -6.75 -24.09 -4.12
C SER A 1078 -7.76 -24.01 -2.99
N ILE A 1079 -8.78 -24.87 -3.02
CA ILE A 1079 -9.93 -24.76 -2.12
C ILE A 1079 -9.62 -25.40 -0.76
N PRO A 1080 -9.69 -24.66 0.36
CA PRO A 1080 -9.35 -25.21 1.67
C PRO A 1080 -10.44 -26.16 2.19
N ILE A 1081 -10.01 -27.32 2.71
CA ILE A 1081 -10.84 -28.29 3.46
C ILE A 1081 -10.35 -28.26 4.92
N VAL A 1082 -11.13 -27.69 5.83
CA VAL A 1082 -10.65 -27.37 7.20
C VAL A 1082 -11.57 -27.86 8.31
N ARG A 1083 -11.01 -28.06 9.50
CA ARG A 1083 -11.80 -28.20 10.71
C ARG A 1083 -12.22 -26.81 11.24
N LYS A 1084 -13.46 -26.66 11.71
CA LYS A 1084 -13.90 -25.42 12.41
C LYS A 1084 -13.17 -25.27 13.76
N THR A 1085 -12.09 -24.49 13.79
CA THR A 1085 -11.36 -24.09 15.01
C THR A 1085 -10.48 -22.89 14.71
N GLY A 1086 -10.31 -21.99 15.70
CA GLY A 1086 -9.48 -20.80 15.63
C GLY A 1086 -9.58 -20.03 14.30
N GLY A 1087 -8.43 -19.61 13.75
CA GLY A 1087 -8.40 -18.83 12.51
C GLY A 1087 -8.86 -19.58 11.26
N LEU A 1088 -8.91 -20.92 11.27
CA LEU A 1088 -9.49 -21.69 10.16
C LEU A 1088 -10.99 -21.43 10.03
N TYR A 1089 -11.69 -21.23 11.16
CA TYR A 1089 -13.10 -20.85 11.15
C TYR A 1089 -13.29 -19.39 10.75
N ASP A 1090 -12.42 -18.47 11.20
CA ASP A 1090 -12.49 -17.05 10.82
C ASP A 1090 -12.24 -16.81 9.32
N THR A 1091 -11.42 -17.65 8.68
CA THR A 1091 -10.97 -17.48 7.28
C THR A 1091 -11.74 -18.33 6.26
N VAL A 1092 -12.23 -19.51 6.65
CA VAL A 1092 -12.94 -20.42 5.73
C VAL A 1092 -14.43 -20.43 6.02
N PHE A 1093 -15.19 -20.01 5.02
CA PHE A 1093 -16.65 -19.97 4.97
C PHE A 1093 -17.14 -21.12 4.09
N ASP A 1094 -17.91 -22.03 4.70
CA ASP A 1094 -18.50 -23.18 4.02
C ASP A 1094 -19.46 -22.79 2.89
N VAL A 1095 -19.25 -23.38 1.71
CA VAL A 1095 -20.05 -23.15 0.50
C VAL A 1095 -21.55 -23.43 0.64
N GLU A 1096 -21.94 -24.30 1.56
CA GLU A 1096 -23.35 -24.60 1.85
C GLU A 1096 -23.87 -23.77 3.03
N HIS A 1097 -23.11 -23.68 4.12
CA HIS A 1097 -23.63 -23.28 5.44
C HIS A 1097 -23.30 -21.83 5.88
N ASP A 1098 -22.26 -21.19 5.35
CA ASP A 1098 -21.73 -19.92 5.89
C ASP A 1098 -22.08 -18.68 5.04
N LYS A 1099 -23.08 -18.75 4.16
CA LYS A 1099 -23.45 -17.66 3.22
C LYS A 1099 -23.69 -16.31 3.91
N GLU A 1100 -24.50 -16.29 4.96
CA GLU A 1100 -24.79 -15.08 5.76
C GLU A 1100 -23.54 -14.59 6.54
N ARG A 1101 -22.70 -15.54 7.01
CA ARG A 1101 -21.46 -15.24 7.73
C ARG A 1101 -20.40 -14.61 6.81
N ALA A 1102 -20.33 -15.04 5.56
CA ALA A 1102 -19.47 -14.42 4.56
C ALA A 1102 -20.01 -13.04 4.15
N GLN A 1103 -21.31 -12.94 3.84
CA GLN A 1103 -21.95 -11.70 3.41
C GLN A 1103 -21.84 -10.58 4.45
N SER A 1104 -21.94 -10.89 5.75
CA SER A 1104 -21.77 -9.91 6.83
C SER A 1104 -20.35 -9.34 6.96
N GLN A 1105 -19.36 -9.96 6.31
CA GLN A 1105 -17.98 -9.44 6.19
C GLN A 1105 -17.67 -8.84 4.80
N GLY A 1106 -18.66 -8.77 3.90
CA GLY A 1106 -18.46 -8.36 2.50
C GLY A 1106 -17.83 -9.43 1.61
N LEU A 1107 -17.80 -10.69 2.07
CA LEU A 1107 -17.20 -11.84 1.39
C LEU A 1107 -18.26 -12.80 0.84
N VAL A 1108 -17.80 -13.81 0.10
CA VAL A 1108 -18.59 -14.96 -0.36
C VAL A 1108 -17.94 -16.27 0.13
N PRO A 1109 -18.68 -17.38 0.24
CA PRO A 1109 -18.11 -18.66 0.66
C PRO A 1109 -16.92 -19.11 -0.20
N ASN A 1110 -15.93 -19.73 0.44
CA ASN A 1110 -14.59 -19.95 -0.12
C ASN A 1110 -14.00 -21.35 0.13
N GLY A 1111 -14.68 -22.24 0.89
CA GLY A 1111 -14.16 -23.59 1.12
C GLY A 1111 -15.15 -24.57 1.72
N PHE A 1112 -14.62 -25.68 2.22
CA PHE A 1112 -15.39 -26.74 2.88
C PHE A 1112 -14.92 -26.88 4.32
N ASN A 1113 -15.84 -26.92 5.28
CA ASN A 1113 -15.49 -27.17 6.68
C ASN A 1113 -16.19 -28.38 7.31
N PHE A 1114 -15.65 -28.84 8.43
CA PHE A 1114 -16.23 -29.91 9.26
C PHE A 1114 -16.09 -29.65 10.76
N GLU A 1115 -16.94 -30.33 11.52
CA GLU A 1115 -16.97 -30.38 12.97
C GLU A 1115 -16.59 -31.79 13.45
N GLY A 1116 -16.38 -31.95 14.76
CA GLY A 1116 -15.79 -33.17 15.33
C GLY A 1116 -14.27 -33.21 15.15
N ALA A 1117 -13.61 -34.17 15.79
CA ALA A 1117 -12.16 -34.41 15.68
C ALA A 1117 -11.94 -35.91 15.41
N ASP A 1118 -12.68 -36.42 14.42
CA ASP A 1118 -12.82 -37.83 14.13
C ASP A 1118 -12.93 -38.08 12.61
N ALA A 1119 -12.93 -39.36 12.23
CA ALA A 1119 -13.02 -39.81 10.86
C ALA A 1119 -14.30 -39.36 10.14
N ALA A 1120 -15.44 -39.26 10.83
CA ALA A 1120 -16.73 -38.95 10.21
C ALA A 1120 -16.83 -37.47 9.82
N GLY A 1121 -16.29 -36.56 10.63
CA GLY A 1121 -16.16 -35.14 10.28
C GLY A 1121 -15.27 -34.92 9.05
N VAL A 1122 -14.10 -35.57 9.03
CA VAL A 1122 -13.18 -35.54 7.88
C VAL A 1122 -13.85 -36.09 6.62
N ASP A 1123 -14.48 -37.27 6.72
CA ASP A 1123 -15.20 -37.90 5.62
C ASP A 1123 -16.30 -36.98 5.09
N TYR A 1124 -17.05 -36.30 5.94
CA TYR A 1124 -18.11 -35.39 5.51
C TYR A 1124 -17.60 -34.27 4.59
N ALA A 1125 -16.56 -33.53 4.99
CA ALA A 1125 -16.03 -32.45 4.15
C ALA A 1125 -15.28 -32.96 2.92
N VAL A 1126 -14.45 -34.01 3.05
CA VAL A 1126 -13.73 -34.60 1.91
C VAL A 1126 -14.69 -35.19 0.88
N ASN A 1127 -15.81 -35.81 1.31
CA ASN A 1127 -16.81 -36.33 0.39
C ASN A 1127 -17.55 -35.22 -0.37
N ARG A 1128 -17.94 -34.11 0.29
CA ARG A 1128 -18.58 -32.95 -0.36
C ARG A 1128 -17.64 -32.28 -1.38
N ALA A 1129 -16.41 -32.01 -0.96
CA ALA A 1129 -15.39 -31.40 -1.79
C ALA A 1129 -15.13 -32.18 -3.09
N ILE A 1130 -14.87 -33.49 -2.98
CA ILE A 1130 -14.60 -34.33 -4.15
C ILE A 1130 -15.86 -34.49 -5.02
N SER A 1131 -17.06 -34.60 -4.44
CA SER A 1131 -18.30 -34.62 -5.21
C SER A 1131 -18.47 -33.34 -6.02
N ALA A 1132 -18.32 -32.16 -5.44
CA ALA A 1132 -18.48 -30.89 -6.16
C ALA A 1132 -17.47 -30.72 -7.33
N TRP A 1133 -16.27 -31.30 -7.22
CA TRP A 1133 -15.27 -31.29 -8.31
C TRP A 1133 -15.67 -32.15 -9.53
N TYR A 1134 -16.32 -33.29 -9.28
CA TYR A 1134 -16.82 -34.20 -10.34
C TYR A 1134 -18.19 -33.78 -10.88
N GLU A 1135 -19.08 -33.32 -10.01
CA GLU A 1135 -20.51 -33.10 -10.30
C GLU A 1135 -20.79 -31.65 -10.76
N SER A 1136 -19.93 -30.69 -10.39
CA SER A 1136 -20.16 -29.25 -10.56
C SER A 1136 -18.88 -28.49 -10.98
N ARG A 1137 -18.12 -28.99 -11.95
CA ARG A 1137 -16.78 -28.47 -12.29
C ARG A 1137 -16.75 -26.98 -12.66
N ASP A 1138 -17.74 -26.44 -13.38
CA ASP A 1138 -17.73 -25.01 -13.76
C ASP A 1138 -17.92 -24.09 -12.55
N TRP A 1139 -18.76 -24.51 -11.61
CA TRP A 1139 -18.88 -23.84 -10.31
C TRP A 1139 -17.58 -23.97 -9.49
N PHE A 1140 -16.92 -25.13 -9.53
CA PHE A 1140 -15.63 -25.32 -8.85
C PHE A 1140 -14.53 -24.42 -9.45
N ASN A 1141 -14.43 -24.32 -10.78
CA ASN A 1141 -13.53 -23.40 -11.46
C ASN A 1141 -13.83 -21.93 -11.09
N THR A 1142 -15.11 -21.58 -10.98
CA THR A 1142 -15.56 -20.26 -10.50
C THR A 1142 -15.15 -20.02 -9.05
N LEU A 1143 -15.22 -21.03 -8.18
CA LEU A 1143 -14.74 -20.95 -6.80
C LEU A 1143 -13.22 -20.73 -6.75
N CYS A 1144 -12.44 -21.44 -7.58
CA CYS A 1144 -10.98 -21.23 -7.70
C CYS A 1144 -10.63 -19.79 -8.08
N LYS A 1145 -11.41 -19.16 -8.97
CA LYS A 1145 -11.28 -17.72 -9.29
C LYS A 1145 -11.62 -16.84 -8.08
N VAL A 1146 -12.78 -17.07 -7.47
CA VAL A 1146 -13.30 -16.29 -6.32
C VAL A 1146 -12.31 -16.27 -5.15
N VAL A 1147 -11.68 -17.39 -4.80
CA VAL A 1147 -10.77 -17.44 -3.64
C VAL A 1147 -9.45 -16.69 -3.86
N MET A 1148 -9.03 -16.47 -5.12
CA MET A 1148 -7.88 -15.62 -5.46
C MET A 1148 -8.19 -14.11 -5.40
N GLU A 1149 -9.47 -13.75 -5.52
CA GLU A 1149 -9.96 -12.36 -5.52
C GLU A 1149 -10.35 -11.85 -4.12
N GLN A 1150 -10.28 -12.71 -3.11
CA GLN A 1150 -10.42 -12.34 -1.69
C GLN A 1150 -9.08 -11.87 -1.13
N ASP A 1151 -9.05 -10.67 -0.56
CA ASP A 1151 -7.85 -10.12 0.04
C ASP A 1151 -7.58 -10.73 1.42
N TRP A 1152 -6.56 -11.59 1.47
CA TRP A 1152 -6.03 -12.19 2.68
C TRP A 1152 -4.67 -11.59 3.08
N SER A 1153 -4.29 -10.44 2.52
CA SER A 1153 -3.05 -9.74 2.85
C SER A 1153 -3.13 -8.99 4.18
N TRP A 1154 -2.05 -8.29 4.53
CA TRP A 1154 -1.98 -7.44 5.72
C TRP A 1154 -2.73 -6.10 5.60
N ASN A 1155 -3.32 -5.77 4.44
CA ASN A 1155 -4.07 -4.52 4.19
C ASN A 1155 -5.09 -4.17 5.29
N ARG A 1156 -5.82 -5.18 5.80
CA ARG A 1156 -6.78 -5.02 6.92
C ARG A 1156 -6.13 -5.32 8.28
N PRO A 1157 -5.48 -6.48 8.51
CA PRO A 1157 -4.81 -6.79 9.78
C PRO A 1157 -3.88 -5.70 10.33
N ALA A 1158 -3.11 -5.03 9.47
CA ALA A 1158 -2.19 -3.98 9.92
C ALA A 1158 -2.94 -2.82 10.58
N LEU A 1159 -4.10 -2.41 10.04
CA LEU A 1159 -4.96 -1.38 10.62
C LEU A 1159 -5.47 -1.79 12.01
N ASP A 1160 -5.95 -3.03 12.16
CA ASP A 1160 -6.39 -3.56 13.46
C ASP A 1160 -5.23 -3.60 14.48
N TYR A 1161 -3.98 -3.85 14.04
CA TYR A 1161 -2.77 -3.73 14.87
C TYR A 1161 -2.40 -2.27 15.21
N LEU A 1162 -2.57 -1.31 14.29
CA LEU A 1162 -2.38 0.11 14.61
C LEU A 1162 -3.35 0.57 15.68
N GLU A 1163 -4.64 0.22 15.56
CA GLU A 1163 -5.63 0.53 16.59
C GLU A 1163 -5.25 -0.08 17.95
N LEU A 1164 -4.63 -1.27 17.98
CA LEU A 1164 -4.08 -1.87 19.20
C LEU A 1164 -2.88 -1.09 19.75
N TYR A 1165 -2.02 -0.55 18.90
CA TYR A 1165 -0.89 0.31 19.29
C TYR A 1165 -1.37 1.66 19.85
N HIS A 1166 -2.33 2.32 19.20
CA HIS A 1166 -2.94 3.55 19.72
C HIS A 1166 -3.67 3.30 21.05
N ALA A 1167 -4.44 2.22 21.15
CA ALA A 1167 -5.12 1.84 22.39
C ALA A 1167 -4.18 1.36 23.51
N ALA A 1168 -2.89 1.12 23.23
CA ALA A 1168 -1.85 0.88 24.23
C ALA A 1168 -1.14 2.18 24.69
N ARG A 1169 -1.22 3.26 23.89
CA ARG A 1169 -0.64 4.59 24.18
C ARG A 1169 -1.56 5.46 25.03
N LYS A 1170 -2.89 5.27 24.90
CA LYS A 1170 -3.93 5.76 25.83
C LYS A 1170 -3.57 5.38 27.29
#